data_AF-A0A3P9D3E2-F1
#
_entry.id   AF-A0A3P9D3E2-F1
#
_cell.length_a   1.000
_cell.length_b   1.000
_cell.length_c   1.000
_cell.angle_alpha   90.00
_cell.angle_beta   90.00
_cell.angle_gamma   90.00
#
_symmetry.space_group_name_H-M   'P 1'
#
loop_
_entity.id
_entity.type
_entity.pdbx_description
1 polymer ?
#
loop_
_entity_poly.entity_id
_entity_poly.type
_entity_poly.pdbx_seq_one_letter_code
_entity_poly.pdbx_strand_id
1 'polypeptide(L)'
;MEVGSLPVELWRVILAYLPLPDLGRCCQVCRAWRELILSLDNTRWRQLCLGCPECRHPNWPSQPHLEPPSWREALKQHALATRTWTQNGPELQSSACLLFFRRRKDRRVWHVGPGCEFETLRGALGVVGPYDRVVLHPGVYEEQAEVALKVPVELVGLGRLGEVALLVCMEQQCPTARLCNLVFMPPWFSTVVYKTSWGHVQLDNCNFEGAQLQIRGPGTCQARFCSFSQGSSAHLLGVVLSLFDSCDFSGSDTASVTVEGPPVSERNWACKHLAALARTFSSCGLSEHNGSPKGHPAASTGGHQPPGANVKKESITIGDWKRRTGVDAVCQRTVIEDGWSDGERSEGEENRDEWGANNTKKQFTLEYKIPCDHHGLSHLLNPRPDGSLPLSSSPDPPSMIPDPLTLQQELDRDPEAHMLAASTLGCILRRCLFRDGKGGVHLSNYGQARLEENVFRSLNYAVRCIQNSTIVMLRNEVCECRASGVFLRLSAQGLIAENNIHSNGEAGLDIRKGANPTIVCNKIHSGLRSGVVVLGNGKGSIRSNQIYNNKEAGVYILFSGNPVVSGNHIFQGQAAGIAINENGRGTITENVIRENQWGGVDIRRGGDPILRNNYICYGYSDGVVVGERGRGLIEGNQVFCNKGCGVWVMSSSLPQLLSNYIIHNCMYGLAVFCRKDPENIEVREGNWPGQEGIAGEGGGADRRGVEGEGREGQENFNEEGELFAWDSDLDSEDERHSARRSISVALVESNCMSYNGAVGLYVKSTEALNVFANLINCNRGLGIAVLQSSQLTRLATNCILENGRGGVAVEKDCRVELRGNGIYENSGYGVSFSGNGQIVENDVVGNRGCGIQVCGTADIKVMRNRVQPSQGCGIAMLGPVKGVVHDNILFQGHRDNRKALLHMDPGNESCVLRNNSILRHDDSCTSVPPWVMENPPPRPLASSPAGLSSSQYPSGLGISVTTRISATVESGCHSGSMFCSIL
;
A
#
# COMPACT_ATOMS: atom_id res chain seq x y z
N MET A 1 -11.44 42.34 -6.37
CA MET A 1 -11.30 43.46 -7.33
C MET A 1 -12.71 43.85 -7.71
N GLU A 2 -13.15 45.04 -7.32
CA GLU A 2 -14.43 45.63 -7.71
C GLU A 2 -14.20 46.93 -8.48
N VAL A 3 -15.05 47.13 -9.49
CA VAL A 3 -15.33 48.32 -10.30
C VAL A 3 -14.10 48.99 -10.95
N GLY A 4 -13.78 48.53 -12.17
CA GLY A 4 -12.74 49.10 -13.04
C GLY A 4 -11.86 48.05 -13.72
N SER A 5 -11.97 46.78 -13.36
CA SER A 5 -11.17 45.69 -13.93
C SER A 5 -11.79 45.17 -15.21
N LEU A 6 -11.09 45.34 -16.35
CA LEU A 6 -11.35 44.58 -17.57
C LEU A 6 -11.51 43.08 -17.23
N PRO A 7 -12.42 42.34 -17.90
CA PRO A 7 -12.54 40.89 -17.78
C PRO A 7 -11.18 40.19 -17.93
N VAL A 8 -11.01 39.05 -17.25
CA VAL A 8 -9.77 38.24 -17.27
C VAL A 8 -9.38 37.87 -18.70
N GLU A 9 -10.37 37.62 -19.54
CA GLU A 9 -10.24 37.32 -20.97
C GLU A 9 -9.64 38.50 -21.73
N LEU A 10 -10.10 39.73 -21.45
CA LEU A 10 -9.59 40.95 -22.06
C LEU A 10 -8.16 41.24 -21.59
N TRP A 11 -7.84 41.00 -20.33
CA TRP A 11 -6.45 41.08 -19.86
C TRP A 11 -5.54 40.05 -20.52
N ARG A 12 -6.00 38.81 -20.75
CA ARG A 12 -5.24 37.81 -21.50
C ARG A 12 -4.95 38.29 -22.93
N VAL A 13 -5.92 38.93 -23.59
CA VAL A 13 -5.72 39.53 -24.92
C VAL A 13 -4.68 40.65 -24.86
N ILE A 14 -4.78 41.59 -23.91
CA ILE A 14 -3.82 42.70 -23.76
C ILE A 14 -2.40 42.16 -23.49
N LEU A 15 -2.28 41.23 -22.54
CA LEU A 15 -1.01 40.59 -22.19
C LEU A 15 -0.45 39.77 -23.36
N ALA A 16 -1.29 39.17 -24.21
CA ALA A 16 -0.84 38.44 -25.38
C ALA A 16 -0.14 39.32 -26.43
N TYR A 17 -0.24 40.65 -26.38
CA TYR A 17 0.52 41.54 -27.25
C TYR A 17 1.85 42.00 -26.66
N LEU A 18 2.09 41.77 -25.36
CA LEU A 18 3.33 42.21 -24.70
C LEU A 18 4.51 41.28 -25.03
N PRO A 19 5.73 41.85 -25.16
CA PRO A 19 6.95 41.07 -25.30
C PRO A 19 7.35 40.42 -23.97
N LEU A 20 8.19 39.37 -24.04
CA LEU A 20 8.59 38.57 -22.88
C LEU A 20 9.14 39.39 -21.68
N PRO A 21 9.98 40.43 -21.89
CA PRO A 21 10.48 41.26 -20.78
C PRO A 21 9.37 42.01 -20.04
N ASP A 22 8.34 42.45 -20.76
CA ASP A 22 7.21 43.20 -20.19
C ASP A 22 6.28 42.25 -19.42
N LEU A 23 6.04 41.05 -19.94
CA LEU A 23 5.37 39.99 -19.20
C LEU A 23 6.12 39.63 -17.92
N GLY A 24 7.45 39.57 -17.97
CA GLY A 24 8.30 39.37 -16.80
C GLY A 24 8.10 40.46 -15.74
N ARG A 25 8.05 41.73 -16.16
CA ARG A 25 7.77 42.87 -15.27
C ARG A 25 6.37 42.81 -14.67
N CYS A 26 5.35 42.46 -15.46
CA CYS A 26 3.98 42.29 -14.97
C CYS A 26 3.86 41.14 -13.95
N CYS A 27 4.59 40.03 -14.14
CA CYS A 27 4.66 38.91 -13.19
C CYS A 27 5.21 39.28 -11.80
N GLN A 28 5.93 40.39 -11.69
CA GLN A 28 6.52 40.88 -10.43
C GLN A 28 5.55 41.77 -9.64
N VAL A 29 4.46 42.23 -10.26
CA VAL A 29 3.51 43.17 -9.62
C VAL A 29 2.74 42.51 -8.48
N CYS A 30 2.12 41.34 -8.71
CA CYS A 30 1.50 40.54 -7.66
C CYS A 30 1.21 39.10 -8.13
N ARG A 31 0.78 38.23 -7.19
CA ARG A 31 0.45 36.82 -7.48
C ARG A 31 -0.66 36.68 -8.53
N ALA A 32 -1.68 37.53 -8.51
CA ALA A 32 -2.78 37.46 -9.48
C ALA A 32 -2.31 37.73 -10.92
N TRP A 33 -1.44 38.74 -11.12
CA TRP A 33 -0.83 39.02 -12.43
C TRP A 33 0.06 37.86 -12.90
N ARG A 34 0.80 37.24 -11.99
CA ARG A 34 1.60 36.05 -12.30
C ARG A 34 0.74 34.89 -12.78
N GLU A 35 -0.31 34.53 -12.04
CA GLU A 35 -1.23 33.45 -12.43
C GLU A 35 -1.92 33.76 -13.77
N LEU A 36 -2.30 35.02 -13.99
CA LEU A 36 -2.92 35.47 -15.23
C LEU A 36 -1.99 35.30 -16.44
N ILE A 37 -0.71 35.69 -16.31
CA ILE A 37 0.30 35.52 -17.35
C ILE A 37 0.63 34.04 -17.57
N LEU A 38 0.70 33.25 -16.49
CA LEU A 38 0.89 31.79 -16.58
C LEU A 38 -0.28 31.10 -17.30
N SER A 39 -1.46 31.71 -17.33
CA SER A 39 -2.66 31.22 -18.02
C SER A 39 -2.77 31.64 -19.50
N LEU A 40 -1.76 32.30 -20.08
CA LEU A 40 -1.72 32.61 -21.52
C LEU A 40 -1.69 31.32 -22.37
N ASP A 41 -2.26 31.42 -23.57
CA ASP A 41 -2.39 30.28 -24.50
C ASP A 41 -1.03 29.72 -24.96
N ASN A 42 -1.00 28.42 -25.23
CA ASN A 42 0.17 27.69 -25.70
C ASN A 42 0.72 28.26 -27.01
N THR A 43 -0.15 28.74 -27.91
CA THR A 43 0.27 29.39 -29.16
C THR A 43 1.10 30.65 -28.91
N ARG A 44 0.79 31.40 -27.85
CA ARG A 44 1.56 32.59 -27.47
C ARG A 44 2.89 32.22 -26.82
N TRP A 45 2.89 31.23 -25.92
CA TRP A 45 4.14 30.71 -25.35
C TRP A 45 5.06 30.16 -26.44
N ARG A 46 4.51 29.54 -27.49
CA ARG A 46 5.25 29.14 -28.69
C ARG A 46 5.89 30.32 -29.40
N GLN A 47 5.12 31.37 -29.69
CA GLN A 47 5.65 32.58 -30.31
C GLN A 47 6.76 33.23 -29.49
N LEU A 48 6.60 33.31 -28.17
CA LEU A 48 7.62 33.87 -27.27
C LEU A 48 8.88 33.01 -27.24
N CYS A 49 8.74 31.68 -27.18
CA CYS A 49 9.85 30.74 -27.34
C CYS A 49 10.60 30.91 -28.66
N LEU A 50 9.85 31.02 -29.75
CA LEU A 50 10.44 31.13 -31.06
C LEU A 50 11.02 32.54 -31.30
N GLY A 51 10.46 33.58 -30.68
CA GLY A 51 10.91 34.97 -30.79
C GLY A 51 12.16 35.31 -29.97
N CYS A 52 12.62 34.43 -29.07
CA CYS A 52 13.80 34.64 -28.23
C CYS A 52 14.94 33.67 -28.58
N PRO A 53 15.63 33.83 -29.74
CA PRO A 53 16.74 32.96 -30.13
C PRO A 53 17.90 32.99 -29.12
N GLU A 54 18.08 34.13 -28.44
CA GLU A 54 19.06 34.35 -27.37
C GLU A 54 18.79 33.52 -26.11
N CYS A 55 17.59 32.97 -25.94
CA CYS A 55 17.21 32.14 -24.82
C CYS A 55 17.04 30.68 -25.23
N ARG A 56 17.46 30.27 -26.44
CA ARG A 56 17.35 28.89 -26.92
C ARG A 56 18.60 28.09 -26.55
N HIS A 57 18.38 26.84 -26.15
CA HIS A 57 19.44 25.85 -26.01
C HIS A 57 19.97 25.47 -27.41
N PRO A 58 21.27 25.16 -27.60
CA PRO A 58 21.83 24.78 -28.90
C PRO A 58 21.16 23.57 -29.53
N ASN A 59 20.84 22.59 -28.69
CA ASN A 59 20.23 21.33 -29.12
C ASN A 59 18.71 21.43 -29.23
N TRP A 60 18.16 22.64 -29.39
CA TRP A 60 16.72 22.86 -29.47
C TRP A 60 16.21 23.30 -30.85
N PRO A 61 15.15 22.66 -31.37
CA PRO A 61 14.58 21.37 -30.96
C PRO A 61 15.44 20.20 -31.47
N SER A 62 15.61 19.14 -30.66
CA SER A 62 16.25 17.89 -31.09
C SER A 62 15.44 17.16 -32.17
N GLN A 63 14.15 17.48 -32.29
CA GLN A 63 13.27 17.08 -33.38
C GLN A 63 12.46 18.31 -33.85
N PRO A 64 12.84 18.99 -34.94
CA PRO A 64 12.16 20.19 -35.42
C PRO A 64 10.71 19.97 -35.88
N HIS A 65 10.29 18.71 -35.99
CA HIS A 65 8.96 18.29 -36.44
C HIS A 65 7.95 18.12 -35.30
N LEU A 66 8.42 18.05 -34.05
CA LEU A 66 7.59 17.77 -32.87
C LEU A 66 7.60 18.98 -31.92
N GLU A 67 6.42 19.51 -31.61
CA GLU A 67 6.28 20.60 -30.65
C GLU A 67 6.41 20.10 -29.20
N PRO A 68 7.03 20.88 -28.29
CA PRO A 68 7.06 20.53 -26.87
C PRO A 68 5.64 20.45 -26.28
N PRO A 69 5.39 19.56 -25.31
CA PRO A 69 4.10 19.44 -24.63
C PRO A 69 3.71 20.71 -23.86
N SER A 70 4.69 21.53 -23.46
CA SER A 70 4.45 22.88 -22.95
C SER A 70 5.53 23.84 -23.44
N TRP A 71 5.13 24.78 -24.29
CA TRP A 71 6.02 25.84 -24.76
C TRP A 71 6.48 26.76 -23.61
N ARG A 72 5.69 26.89 -22.54
CA ARG A 72 6.05 27.68 -21.35
C ARG A 72 7.22 27.05 -20.59
N GLU A 73 7.14 25.76 -20.31
CA GLU A 73 8.21 25.07 -19.59
C GLU A 73 9.46 24.97 -20.48
N ALA A 74 9.30 24.75 -21.79
CA ALA A 74 10.41 24.83 -22.74
C ALA A 74 11.12 26.20 -22.68
N LEU A 75 10.38 27.33 -22.65
CA LEU A 75 10.96 28.66 -22.52
C LEU A 75 11.79 28.81 -21.25
N LYS A 76 11.23 28.35 -20.12
CA LYS A 76 11.88 28.45 -18.81
C LYS A 76 13.12 27.58 -18.74
N GLN A 77 13.04 26.35 -19.22
CA GLN A 77 14.18 25.42 -19.28
C GLN A 77 15.27 25.96 -20.19
N HIS A 78 14.92 26.51 -21.37
CA HIS A 78 15.93 27.10 -22.24
C HIS A 78 16.49 28.40 -21.67
N ALA A 79 15.67 29.28 -21.09
CA ALA A 79 16.17 30.49 -20.46
C ALA A 79 17.09 30.17 -19.28
N LEU A 80 16.82 29.11 -18.51
CA LEU A 80 17.72 28.62 -17.47
C LEU A 80 19.00 28.04 -18.09
N ALA A 81 18.90 27.14 -19.06
CA ALA A 81 20.05 26.53 -19.71
C ALA A 81 20.94 27.58 -20.40
N THR A 82 20.33 28.52 -21.11
CA THR A 82 20.99 29.63 -21.80
C THR A 82 21.51 30.68 -20.83
N ARG A 83 20.85 30.98 -19.70
CA ARG A 83 21.42 31.86 -18.66
C ARG A 83 22.62 31.19 -17.98
N THR A 84 22.54 29.89 -17.72
CA THR A 84 23.66 29.08 -17.24
C THR A 84 24.79 29.06 -18.27
N TRP A 85 24.47 29.06 -19.56
CA TRP A 85 25.45 29.12 -20.65
C TRP A 85 26.04 30.52 -20.86
N THR A 86 25.24 31.58 -20.86
CA THR A 86 25.69 32.98 -21.13
C THR A 86 26.42 33.58 -19.93
N GLN A 87 26.02 33.25 -18.69
CA GLN A 87 26.77 33.64 -17.50
C GLN A 87 28.08 32.84 -17.35
N ASN A 88 28.13 31.59 -17.82
CA ASN A 88 29.34 30.76 -17.84
C ASN A 88 30.03 30.72 -19.23
N GLY A 89 29.63 31.59 -20.16
CA GLY A 89 30.06 31.55 -21.56
C GLY A 89 31.46 32.14 -21.79
N PRO A 90 31.83 33.23 -21.10
CA PRO A 90 33.21 33.76 -21.16
C PRO A 90 34.19 32.89 -20.36
N GLU A 91 33.70 32.18 -19.33
CA GLU A 91 34.47 31.22 -18.55
C GLU A 91 33.57 30.08 -18.07
N LEU A 92 33.49 28.99 -18.85
CA LEU A 92 33.02 27.72 -18.34
C LEU A 92 34.16 27.24 -17.43
N GLN A 93 34.19 27.78 -16.21
CA GLN A 93 35.28 27.58 -15.26
C GLN A 93 35.53 26.08 -15.20
N SER A 94 36.77 25.67 -15.47
CA SER A 94 37.24 24.33 -15.17
C SER A 94 36.74 23.99 -13.77
N SER A 95 36.16 22.81 -13.56
CA SER A 95 35.82 22.35 -12.22
C SER A 95 37.01 22.66 -11.29
N ALA A 96 36.79 23.03 -10.03
CA ALA A 96 37.89 23.49 -9.16
C ALA A 96 39.08 22.50 -9.09
N CYS A 97 38.87 21.23 -9.45
CA CYS A 97 39.90 20.20 -9.63
C CYS A 97 40.82 20.37 -10.86
N LEU A 98 40.36 21.05 -11.91
CA LEU A 98 41.08 21.36 -13.14
C LEU A 98 41.86 22.68 -13.06
N LEU A 99 42.17 23.17 -11.84
CA LEU A 99 43.10 24.28 -11.59
C LEU A 99 44.44 24.11 -12.34
N PHE A 100 44.83 22.87 -12.65
CA PHE A 100 45.99 22.55 -13.50
C PHE A 100 45.93 23.21 -14.89
N PHE A 101 44.77 23.26 -15.53
CA PHE A 101 44.58 23.94 -16.82
C PHE A 101 44.58 25.48 -16.70
N ARG A 102 44.41 26.04 -15.48
CA ARG A 102 44.34 27.49 -15.23
C ARG A 102 45.66 28.12 -14.76
N ARG A 103 46.54 27.38 -14.09
CA ARG A 103 47.73 27.95 -13.42
C ARG A 103 48.95 28.20 -14.34
N ARG A 104 49.01 27.62 -15.54
CA ARG A 104 50.19 27.76 -16.40
C ARG A 104 50.06 28.95 -17.36
N LYS A 105 50.93 29.95 -17.16
CA LYS A 105 51.06 31.13 -18.04
C LYS A 105 51.55 30.79 -19.45
N ASP A 106 52.20 29.63 -19.64
CA ASP A 106 52.82 29.21 -20.91
C ASP A 106 51.93 28.28 -21.75
N ARG A 107 50.65 28.18 -21.44
CA ARG A 107 49.69 27.30 -22.13
C ARG A 107 49.50 27.77 -23.58
N ARG A 108 49.74 26.89 -24.56
CA ARG A 108 49.48 27.20 -25.97
C ARG A 108 48.07 26.79 -26.37
N VAL A 109 47.52 27.55 -27.32
CA VAL A 109 46.23 27.26 -27.96
C VAL A 109 46.54 26.86 -29.40
N TRP A 110 46.22 25.63 -29.74
CA TRP A 110 46.43 25.06 -31.07
C TRP A 110 45.10 25.07 -31.82
N HIS A 111 45.12 25.60 -33.04
CA HIS A 111 43.92 25.68 -33.87
C HIS A 111 43.91 24.58 -34.91
N VAL A 112 42.82 23.81 -34.95
CA VAL A 112 42.65 22.67 -35.85
C VAL A 112 41.44 22.89 -36.73
N GLY A 113 41.60 22.65 -38.03
CA GLY A 113 40.55 22.83 -39.03
C GLY A 113 41.12 23.22 -40.40
N PRO A 114 40.29 23.28 -41.45
CA PRO A 114 40.71 23.68 -42.78
C PRO A 114 41.37 25.07 -42.77
N GLY A 115 42.62 25.17 -43.21
CA GLY A 115 43.39 26.43 -43.22
C GLY A 115 43.92 26.91 -41.86
N CYS A 116 43.88 26.06 -40.83
CA CYS A 116 44.47 26.33 -39.52
C CYS A 116 45.89 25.71 -39.38
N GLU A 117 46.51 25.84 -38.20
CA GLU A 117 47.85 25.30 -37.93
C GLU A 117 47.95 23.78 -38.14
N PHE A 118 46.86 23.06 -37.86
CA PHE A 118 46.74 21.63 -38.14
C PHE A 118 45.44 21.36 -38.88
N GLU A 119 45.49 20.52 -39.92
CA GLU A 119 44.29 20.08 -40.64
C GLU A 119 43.60 18.90 -39.94
N THR A 120 44.36 18.06 -39.21
CA THR A 120 43.85 16.86 -38.56
C THR A 120 44.00 16.92 -37.05
N LEU A 121 43.04 16.27 -36.35
CA LEU A 121 43.05 16.18 -34.90
C LEU A 121 44.24 15.36 -34.40
N ARG A 122 44.54 14.23 -35.05
CA ARG A 122 45.73 13.41 -34.75
C ARG A 122 47.04 14.18 -34.90
N GLY A 123 47.16 15.03 -35.92
CA GLY A 123 48.34 15.88 -36.11
C GLY A 123 48.56 16.83 -34.94
N ALA A 124 47.50 17.52 -34.50
CA ALA A 124 47.57 18.44 -33.37
C ALA A 124 47.89 17.73 -32.04
N LEU A 125 47.24 16.60 -31.77
CA LEU A 125 47.46 15.81 -30.55
C LEU A 125 48.86 15.18 -30.48
N GLY A 126 49.55 15.03 -31.62
CA GLY A 126 50.93 14.55 -31.67
C GLY A 126 51.98 15.57 -31.20
N VAL A 127 51.66 16.87 -31.24
CA VAL A 127 52.59 17.97 -30.91
C VAL A 127 52.20 18.68 -29.62
N VAL A 128 50.96 18.51 -29.16
CA VAL A 128 50.41 19.21 -28.00
C VAL A 128 51.22 18.97 -26.72
N GLY A 129 51.49 20.04 -25.97
CA GLY A 129 52.13 19.97 -24.67
C GLY A 129 51.15 19.63 -23.54
N PRO A 130 51.63 19.19 -22.36
CA PRO A 130 50.77 18.96 -21.21
C PRO A 130 49.99 20.22 -20.80
N TYR A 131 48.68 20.07 -20.70
CA TYR A 131 47.67 21.07 -20.34
C TYR A 131 47.36 22.13 -21.42
N ASP A 132 47.81 21.93 -22.65
CA ASP A 132 47.48 22.84 -23.76
C ASP A 132 45.99 22.82 -24.13
N ARG A 133 45.56 23.81 -24.91
CA ARG A 133 44.21 23.89 -25.47
C ARG A 133 44.25 23.53 -26.94
N VAL A 134 43.36 22.67 -27.39
CA VAL A 134 43.12 22.38 -28.81
C VAL A 134 41.74 22.88 -29.15
N VAL A 135 41.67 23.85 -30.06
CA VAL A 135 40.43 24.48 -30.51
C VAL A 135 40.12 23.96 -31.91
N LEU A 136 39.01 23.24 -32.02
CA LEU A 136 38.51 22.69 -33.27
C LEU A 136 37.54 23.67 -33.90
N HIS A 137 37.85 24.12 -35.11
CA HIS A 137 36.94 24.96 -35.89
C HIS A 137 35.79 24.14 -36.48
N PRO A 138 34.65 24.78 -36.85
CA PRO A 138 33.52 24.11 -37.47
C PRO A 138 33.92 23.16 -38.60
N GLY A 139 33.48 21.91 -38.53
CA GLY A 139 33.87 20.86 -39.45
C GLY A 139 33.66 19.45 -38.90
N VAL A 140 33.84 18.48 -39.79
CA VAL A 140 33.80 17.05 -39.47
C VAL A 140 35.23 16.51 -39.46
N TYR A 141 35.65 15.92 -38.35
CA TYR A 141 36.97 15.35 -38.17
C TYR A 141 36.85 13.83 -38.06
N GLU A 142 37.37 13.15 -39.07
CA GLU A 142 37.36 11.68 -39.14
C GLU A 142 38.77 11.13 -39.00
N GLU A 143 38.94 10.16 -38.10
CA GLU A 143 40.21 9.49 -37.86
C GLU A 143 40.08 8.00 -38.17
N GLN A 144 40.95 7.46 -39.02
CA GLN A 144 40.88 6.08 -39.50
C GLN A 144 41.28 5.02 -38.46
N ALA A 145 41.83 5.46 -37.32
CA ALA A 145 42.30 4.59 -36.27
C ALA A 145 42.08 5.25 -34.91
N GLU A 146 42.21 4.44 -33.85
CA GLU A 146 42.16 4.91 -32.47
C GLU A 146 43.19 6.02 -32.19
N VAL A 147 42.78 7.01 -31.40
CA VAL A 147 43.57 8.20 -31.03
C VAL A 147 43.85 8.16 -29.52
N ALA A 148 45.12 8.02 -29.16
CA ALA A 148 45.55 8.02 -27.76
C ALA A 148 45.83 9.44 -27.25
N LEU A 149 45.14 9.86 -26.19
CA LEU A 149 45.41 11.10 -25.46
C LEU A 149 46.58 10.87 -24.48
N LYS A 150 47.81 11.12 -24.94
CA LYS A 150 49.04 10.84 -24.17
C LYS A 150 49.36 11.89 -23.10
N VAL A 151 48.91 13.13 -23.30
CA VAL A 151 49.13 14.23 -22.36
C VAL A 151 47.80 14.84 -21.93
N PRO A 152 47.73 15.47 -20.74
CA PRO A 152 46.53 16.19 -20.35
C PRO A 152 46.20 17.31 -21.35
N VAL A 153 44.96 17.38 -21.82
CA VAL A 153 44.58 18.35 -22.86
C VAL A 153 43.13 18.80 -22.68
N GLU A 154 42.84 20.03 -23.09
CA GLU A 154 41.48 20.55 -23.24
C GLU A 154 41.14 20.65 -24.73
N LEU A 155 40.19 19.85 -25.19
CA LEU A 155 39.64 19.89 -26.55
C LEU A 155 38.33 20.68 -26.54
N VAL A 156 38.24 21.71 -27.36
CA VAL A 156 37.10 22.63 -27.41
C VAL A 156 36.63 22.81 -28.83
N GLY A 157 35.37 22.50 -29.11
CA GLY A 157 34.72 22.89 -30.37
C GLY A 157 34.35 24.37 -30.36
N LEU A 158 34.76 25.09 -31.40
CA LEU A 158 34.46 26.49 -31.61
C LEU A 158 33.15 26.62 -32.39
N GLY A 159 32.29 27.56 -31.96
CA GLY A 159 31.00 27.81 -32.60
C GLY A 159 29.81 27.25 -31.83
N ARG A 160 28.68 27.08 -32.52
CA ARG A 160 27.45 26.52 -31.93
C ARG A 160 27.60 25.00 -31.78
N LEU A 161 26.96 24.42 -30.76
CA LEU A 161 26.92 22.96 -30.61
C LEU A 161 26.29 22.33 -31.87
N GLY A 162 26.92 21.30 -32.41
CA GLY A 162 26.57 20.73 -33.72
C GLY A 162 27.54 21.10 -34.85
N GLU A 163 28.27 22.21 -34.74
CA GLU A 163 29.18 22.68 -35.81
C GLU A 163 30.50 21.90 -35.86
N VAL A 164 30.90 21.26 -34.76
CA VAL A 164 32.13 20.47 -34.67
C VAL A 164 31.78 19.02 -34.36
N ALA A 165 32.01 18.14 -35.34
CA ALA A 165 31.72 16.72 -35.23
C ALA A 165 33.00 15.88 -35.30
N LEU A 166 33.08 14.87 -34.44
CA LEU A 166 34.21 13.97 -34.29
C LEU A 166 33.76 12.54 -34.57
N LEU A 167 34.28 11.95 -35.65
CA LEU A 167 34.17 10.52 -35.96
C LEU A 167 35.48 9.85 -35.55
N VAL A 168 35.64 9.64 -34.24
CA VAL A 168 36.91 9.23 -33.63
C VAL A 168 36.67 8.26 -32.48
N CYS A 169 37.62 7.36 -32.28
CA CYS A 169 37.72 6.54 -31.07
C CYS A 169 38.90 7.06 -30.24
N MET A 170 38.61 7.68 -29.09
CA MET A 170 39.61 8.24 -28.20
C MET A 170 39.87 7.32 -27.00
N GLU A 171 41.14 7.06 -26.72
CA GLU A 171 41.59 6.40 -25.49
C GLU A 171 42.39 7.36 -24.63
N GLN A 172 41.97 7.54 -23.38
CA GLN A 172 42.69 8.35 -22.43
C GLN A 172 43.89 7.57 -21.85
N GLN A 173 45.10 8.03 -22.18
CA GLN A 173 46.37 7.54 -21.63
C GLN A 173 47.09 8.63 -20.81
N CYS A 174 46.33 9.57 -20.27
CA CYS A 174 46.83 10.67 -19.45
C CYS A 174 46.00 10.84 -18.16
N PRO A 175 46.53 11.55 -17.14
CA PRO A 175 45.82 11.69 -15.86
C PRO A 175 44.48 12.43 -15.93
N THR A 176 44.29 13.29 -16.94
CA THR A 176 43.04 14.03 -17.11
C THR A 176 42.86 14.60 -18.52
N ALA A 177 41.62 14.68 -18.98
CA ALA A 177 41.25 15.38 -20.20
C ALA A 177 39.96 16.17 -19.99
N ARG A 178 39.80 17.28 -20.73
CA ARG A 178 38.54 18.02 -20.80
C ARG A 178 38.07 18.12 -22.24
N LEU A 179 36.83 17.73 -22.49
CA LEU A 179 36.16 17.81 -23.79
C LEU A 179 34.97 18.75 -23.65
N CYS A 180 34.86 19.73 -24.54
CA CYS A 180 33.83 20.76 -24.45
C CYS A 180 33.25 21.11 -25.81
N ASN A 181 31.92 21.17 -25.92
CA ASN A 181 31.20 21.64 -27.11
C ASN A 181 31.52 20.82 -28.38
N LEU A 182 31.39 19.49 -28.30
CA LEU A 182 31.75 18.55 -29.36
C LEU A 182 30.60 17.59 -29.63
N VAL A 183 30.39 17.21 -30.89
CA VAL A 183 29.52 16.09 -31.27
C VAL A 183 30.37 14.87 -31.55
N PHE A 184 30.13 13.79 -30.81
CA PHE A 184 30.76 12.49 -31.03
C PHE A 184 29.83 11.58 -31.82
N MET A 185 30.36 11.06 -32.91
CA MET A 185 29.73 10.03 -33.73
C MET A 185 30.66 8.83 -33.85
N PRO A 186 30.13 7.60 -33.95
CA PRO A 186 30.94 6.40 -34.05
C PRO A 186 31.74 6.41 -35.37
N PRO A 187 33.06 6.15 -35.36
CA PRO A 187 33.78 5.81 -36.58
C PRO A 187 33.35 4.44 -37.12
N TRP A 188 33.65 4.16 -38.38
CA TRP A 188 33.25 2.92 -39.07
C TRP A 188 33.70 1.61 -38.40
N PHE A 189 34.75 1.66 -37.57
CA PHE A 189 35.34 0.49 -36.91
C PHE A 189 34.97 0.33 -35.42
N SER A 190 34.29 1.30 -34.81
CA SER A 190 33.92 1.21 -33.38
C SER A 190 32.75 2.10 -33.02
N THR A 191 31.84 1.59 -32.19
CA THR A 191 30.77 2.39 -31.57
C THR A 191 31.27 3.16 -30.35
N VAL A 192 32.41 2.77 -29.77
CA VAL A 192 32.98 3.42 -28.58
C VAL A 192 33.81 4.62 -29.01
N VAL A 193 33.31 5.82 -28.73
CA VAL A 193 33.96 7.08 -29.14
C VAL A 193 34.96 7.58 -28.10
N TYR A 194 34.76 7.21 -26.83
CA TYR A 194 35.64 7.62 -25.74
C TYR A 194 35.73 6.53 -24.70
N LYS A 195 36.96 6.11 -24.36
CA LYS A 195 37.22 5.16 -23.29
C LYS A 195 38.35 5.61 -22.37
N THR A 196 38.17 5.33 -21.07
CA THR A 196 39.21 5.52 -20.07
C THR A 196 39.15 4.44 -18.99
N SER A 197 40.32 3.98 -18.54
CA SER A 197 40.49 3.04 -17.43
C SER A 197 41.15 3.67 -16.21
N TRP A 198 41.64 4.91 -16.30
CA TRP A 198 42.34 5.60 -15.22
C TRP A 198 42.28 7.12 -15.37
N GLY A 199 42.51 7.85 -14.28
CA GLY A 199 42.44 9.31 -14.28
C GLY A 199 41.02 9.86 -14.37
N HIS A 200 40.88 11.11 -14.84
CA HIS A 200 39.61 11.84 -14.80
C HIS A 200 39.29 12.57 -16.11
N VAL A 201 38.14 12.28 -16.70
CA VAL A 201 37.60 13.03 -17.84
C VAL A 201 36.46 13.96 -17.41
N GLN A 202 36.50 15.19 -17.91
CA GLN A 202 35.39 16.14 -17.82
C GLN A 202 34.80 16.38 -19.21
N LEU A 203 33.50 16.11 -19.36
CA LEU A 203 32.70 16.35 -20.56
C LEU A 203 31.72 17.48 -20.26
N ASP A 204 31.81 18.58 -20.98
CA ASP A 204 30.89 19.71 -20.84
C ASP A 204 30.21 19.98 -22.18
N ASN A 205 28.87 19.94 -22.22
CA ASN A 205 28.10 20.32 -23.41
C ASN A 205 28.49 19.50 -24.65
N CYS A 206 28.61 18.18 -24.51
CA CYS A 206 28.94 17.27 -25.61
C CYS A 206 27.71 16.45 -26.04
N ASN A 207 27.54 16.25 -27.35
CA ASN A 207 26.49 15.40 -27.90
C ASN A 207 27.08 14.07 -28.32
N PHE A 208 26.41 12.97 -28.03
CA PHE A 208 26.73 11.62 -28.47
C PHE A 208 25.57 11.15 -29.35
N GLU A 209 25.86 10.79 -30.60
CA GLU A 209 24.88 10.29 -31.57
C GLU A 209 25.34 8.91 -32.06
N GLY A 210 24.58 7.84 -31.78
CA GLY A 210 24.99 6.46 -32.09
C GLY A 210 26.26 5.98 -31.38
N ALA A 211 26.69 6.66 -30.31
CA ALA A 211 28.02 6.54 -29.74
C ALA A 211 28.01 6.04 -28.28
N GLN A 212 29.05 5.30 -27.92
CA GLN A 212 29.22 4.73 -26.58
C GLN A 212 30.36 5.43 -25.81
N LEU A 213 30.07 5.83 -24.58
CA LEU A 213 31.04 6.32 -23.61
C LEU A 213 31.39 5.19 -22.62
N GLN A 214 32.67 4.82 -22.52
CA GLN A 214 33.11 3.73 -21.64
C GLN A 214 34.06 4.21 -20.54
N ILE A 215 33.67 4.04 -19.28
CA ILE A 215 34.48 4.42 -18.12
C ILE A 215 34.71 3.16 -17.28
N ARG A 216 35.97 2.77 -17.11
CA ARG A 216 36.37 1.64 -16.24
C ARG A 216 37.11 2.15 -15.02
N GLY A 217 36.75 1.66 -13.83
CA GLY A 217 37.46 1.94 -12.59
C GLY A 217 38.92 1.45 -12.66
N PRO A 218 39.90 2.20 -12.11
CA PRO A 218 39.78 3.40 -11.26
C PRO A 218 39.59 4.74 -12.00
N GLY A 219 39.30 4.74 -13.30
CA GLY A 219 38.89 5.91 -14.06
C GLY A 219 37.58 6.53 -13.55
N THR A 220 37.44 7.84 -13.71
CA THR A 220 36.26 8.61 -13.28
C THR A 220 35.82 9.61 -14.34
N CYS A 221 34.53 9.91 -14.37
CA CYS A 221 33.94 10.83 -15.35
C CYS A 221 33.07 11.88 -14.66
N GLN A 222 33.17 13.13 -15.14
CA GLN A 222 32.18 14.18 -14.88
C GLN A 222 31.57 14.62 -16.21
N ALA A 223 30.29 14.35 -16.42
CA ALA A 223 29.54 14.81 -17.60
C ALA A 223 28.52 15.86 -17.17
N ARG A 224 28.48 17.00 -17.88
CA ARG A 224 27.52 18.09 -17.61
C ARG A 224 26.90 18.60 -18.89
N PHE A 225 25.57 18.72 -18.90
CA PHE A 225 24.84 19.24 -20.07
C PHE A 225 25.11 18.44 -21.36
N CYS A 226 25.48 17.16 -21.22
CA CYS A 226 25.69 16.28 -22.37
C CYS A 226 24.37 15.64 -22.82
N SER A 227 24.21 15.41 -24.12
CA SER A 227 23.07 14.67 -24.67
C SER A 227 23.50 13.36 -25.31
N PHE A 228 22.75 12.29 -25.08
CA PHE A 228 22.95 10.96 -25.65
C PHE A 228 21.70 10.61 -26.46
N SER A 229 21.84 10.46 -27.78
CA SER A 229 20.74 10.20 -28.71
C SER A 229 21.08 9.10 -29.72
N GLN A 230 20.08 8.64 -30.48
CA GLN A 230 20.22 7.68 -31.57
C GLN A 230 20.94 6.37 -31.14
N GLY A 231 20.50 5.73 -30.06
CA GLY A 231 21.17 4.51 -29.57
C GLY A 231 22.45 4.73 -28.76
N SER A 232 22.81 5.97 -28.45
CA SER A 232 23.98 6.25 -27.59
C SER A 232 23.79 5.76 -26.15
N SER A 233 24.88 5.32 -25.53
CA SER A 233 24.88 4.79 -24.16
C SER A 233 26.16 5.14 -23.39
N ALA A 234 26.05 5.17 -22.06
CA ALA A 234 27.19 5.29 -21.15
C ALA A 234 27.37 4.00 -20.34
N HIS A 235 28.56 3.39 -20.43
CA HIS A 235 28.93 2.17 -19.74
C HIS A 235 29.96 2.46 -18.65
N LEU A 236 29.60 2.19 -17.40
CA LEU A 236 30.44 2.39 -16.22
C LEU A 236 30.75 1.05 -15.56
N LEU A 237 32.03 0.65 -15.58
CA LEU A 237 32.49 -0.66 -15.15
C LEU A 237 33.36 -0.54 -13.90
N GLY A 238 32.86 -1.01 -12.75
CA GLY A 238 33.57 -1.00 -11.46
C GLY A 238 33.99 0.39 -10.99
N VAL A 239 33.26 1.44 -11.39
CA VAL A 239 33.63 2.83 -11.08
C VAL A 239 33.41 3.13 -9.60
N VAL A 240 34.38 3.81 -8.99
CA VAL A 240 34.26 4.26 -7.60
C VAL A 240 33.32 5.45 -7.48
N LEU A 241 33.46 6.40 -8.40
CA LEU A 241 32.70 7.64 -8.41
C LEU A 241 32.70 8.31 -9.78
N SER A 242 31.55 8.39 -10.43
CA SER A 242 31.35 9.19 -11.65
C SER A 242 30.08 10.02 -11.49
N LEU A 243 30.04 11.21 -12.10
CA LEU A 243 28.94 12.17 -11.94
C LEU A 243 28.41 12.59 -13.30
N PHE A 244 27.11 12.44 -13.52
CA PHE A 244 26.39 13.04 -14.62
C PHE A 244 25.39 14.03 -14.04
N ASP A 245 25.44 15.26 -14.52
CA ASP A 245 24.58 16.34 -14.04
C ASP A 245 23.90 17.01 -15.25
N SER A 246 22.57 17.07 -15.21
CA SER A 246 21.77 17.77 -16.21
C SER A 246 21.99 17.23 -17.64
N CYS A 247 22.16 15.91 -17.76
CA CYS A 247 22.30 15.22 -19.05
C CYS A 247 20.95 14.74 -19.60
N ASP A 248 20.80 14.69 -20.93
CA ASP A 248 19.62 14.17 -21.63
C ASP A 248 19.93 12.85 -22.32
N PHE A 249 19.11 11.83 -22.12
CA PHE A 249 19.22 10.51 -22.73
C PHE A 249 17.92 10.20 -23.47
N SER A 250 18.00 10.00 -24.78
CA SER A 250 16.83 9.82 -25.65
C SER A 250 17.03 8.78 -26.74
N GLY A 251 15.97 8.07 -27.14
CA GLY A 251 15.99 7.26 -28.37
C GLY A 251 16.98 6.10 -28.34
N SER A 252 17.18 5.46 -27.19
CA SER A 252 18.03 4.26 -27.09
C SER A 252 17.20 2.98 -27.17
N ASP A 253 17.62 2.06 -28.03
CA ASP A 253 17.09 0.69 -28.11
C ASP A 253 17.59 -0.20 -26.97
N THR A 254 18.57 0.28 -26.19
CA THR A 254 19.16 -0.42 -25.03
C THR A 254 19.10 0.49 -23.80
N ALA A 255 19.74 0.09 -22.69
CA ALA A 255 19.84 0.96 -21.51
C ALA A 255 20.77 2.15 -21.78
N SER A 256 20.27 3.37 -21.56
CA SER A 256 21.05 4.59 -21.77
C SER A 256 22.26 4.71 -20.84
N VAL A 257 22.15 4.26 -19.59
CA VAL A 257 23.27 4.17 -18.65
C VAL A 257 23.34 2.77 -18.06
N THR A 258 24.47 2.12 -18.22
CA THR A 258 24.75 0.80 -17.63
C THR A 258 25.86 0.91 -16.62
N VAL A 259 25.64 0.41 -15.41
CA VAL A 259 26.63 0.35 -14.34
C VAL A 259 26.78 -1.09 -13.89
N GLU A 260 27.98 -1.62 -14.06
CA GLU A 260 28.28 -3.02 -13.84
C GLU A 260 29.55 -3.18 -12.98
N GLY A 261 29.53 -4.17 -12.08
CA GLY A 261 30.69 -4.53 -11.29
C GLY A 261 30.77 -3.76 -9.97
N PRO A 262 31.37 -4.37 -8.93
CA PRO A 262 31.57 -3.69 -7.65
C PRO A 262 32.55 -2.50 -7.83
N PRO A 263 32.31 -1.38 -7.13
CA PRO A 263 33.27 -0.27 -7.10
C PRO A 263 34.67 -0.74 -6.68
N VAL A 264 35.70 -0.43 -7.47
CA VAL A 264 37.08 -0.77 -7.12
C VAL A 264 37.56 -0.04 -5.86
N SER A 265 38.54 -0.58 -5.14
CA SER A 265 39.09 0.05 -3.92
C SER A 265 39.99 1.25 -4.22
N GLU A 266 40.67 1.23 -5.37
CA GLU A 266 41.59 2.27 -5.81
C GLU A 266 40.87 3.56 -6.16
N ARG A 267 41.31 4.67 -5.56
CA ARG A 267 40.74 6.01 -5.80
C ARG A 267 41.76 6.88 -6.52
N ASN A 268 41.34 7.51 -7.60
CA ASN A 268 42.15 8.53 -8.24
C ASN A 268 42.03 9.88 -7.52
N TRP A 269 42.83 10.85 -7.96
CA TRP A 269 42.92 12.19 -7.38
C TRP A 269 41.59 12.97 -7.44
N ALA A 270 40.71 12.70 -8.42
CA ALA A 270 39.47 13.41 -8.63
C ALA A 270 38.33 12.94 -7.70
N CYS A 271 38.41 11.74 -7.11
CA CYS A 271 37.36 11.21 -6.23
C CYS A 271 37.02 12.15 -5.06
N LYS A 272 38.02 12.82 -4.45
CA LYS A 272 37.78 13.79 -3.36
C LYS A 272 36.95 14.98 -3.83
N HIS A 273 37.22 15.45 -5.04
CA HIS A 273 36.50 16.57 -5.64
C HIS A 273 35.08 16.18 -6.03
N LEU A 274 34.91 15.04 -6.70
CA LEU A 274 33.59 14.52 -7.09
C LEU A 274 32.72 14.24 -5.86
N ALA A 275 33.30 13.74 -4.77
CA ALA A 275 32.57 13.53 -3.52
C ALA A 275 32.14 14.85 -2.88
N ALA A 276 32.97 15.90 -2.96
CA ALA A 276 32.60 17.23 -2.50
C ALA A 276 31.47 17.81 -3.34
N LEU A 277 31.55 17.71 -4.68
CA LEU A 277 30.49 18.14 -5.60
C LEU A 277 29.18 17.40 -5.33
N ALA A 278 29.24 16.09 -5.09
CA ALA A 278 28.06 15.30 -4.75
C ALA A 278 27.39 15.82 -3.47
N ARG A 279 28.15 16.23 -2.44
CA ARG A 279 27.62 16.70 -1.14
C ARG A 279 27.17 18.15 -1.12
N THR A 280 27.89 19.06 -1.80
CA THR A 280 27.61 20.52 -1.73
C THR A 280 26.20 20.86 -2.16
N PHE A 281 25.62 20.08 -3.07
CA PHE A 281 24.28 20.31 -3.60
C PHE A 281 23.19 19.47 -2.92
N SER A 282 23.52 18.56 -1.99
CA SER A 282 22.51 17.82 -1.19
C SER A 282 22.04 18.61 0.03
N SER A 283 22.70 19.73 0.36
CA SER A 283 22.44 20.52 1.58
C SER A 283 21.26 21.50 1.50
N CYS A 284 20.56 21.62 0.37
CA CYS A 284 19.50 22.63 0.21
C CYS A 284 18.11 22.19 0.76
N GLY A 285 18.06 21.21 1.67
CA GLY A 285 16.81 20.73 2.30
C GLY A 285 16.92 20.42 3.79
N LEU A 286 18.05 20.67 4.45
CA LEU A 286 18.30 20.29 5.84
C LEU A 286 18.87 21.47 6.63
N SER A 287 18.03 22.48 6.89
CA SER A 287 18.15 23.44 8.00
C SER A 287 17.24 24.64 7.76
N GLU A 288 16.12 24.71 8.47
CA GLU A 288 15.67 25.92 9.18
C GLU A 288 14.38 25.61 9.93
N HIS A 289 14.53 25.18 11.19
CA HIS A 289 13.76 25.72 12.32
C HIS A 289 14.25 25.00 13.58
N ASN A 290 15.27 25.57 14.20
CA ASN A 290 15.41 25.45 15.65
C ASN A 290 15.69 26.83 16.23
N GLY A 291 14.87 27.14 17.23
CA GLY A 291 14.69 28.47 17.78
C GLY A 291 15.84 28.98 18.63
N SER A 292 15.68 30.22 19.08
CA SER A 292 16.42 30.80 20.19
C SER A 292 15.64 32.04 20.71
N PRO A 293 15.99 32.65 21.85
CA PRO A 293 15.32 32.37 23.14
C PRO A 293 14.94 33.62 23.96
N LYS A 294 14.20 33.39 25.07
CA LYS A 294 14.08 34.20 26.32
C LYS A 294 13.47 35.63 26.31
N GLY A 295 12.55 35.86 27.26
CA GLY A 295 12.53 37.08 28.08
C GLY A 295 11.16 37.73 28.33
N HIS A 296 10.61 37.57 29.54
CA HIS A 296 9.68 38.55 30.15
C HIS A 296 10.49 39.78 30.63
N PRO A 297 9.94 41.02 30.61
CA PRO A 297 9.05 41.50 31.68
C PRO A 297 7.92 42.49 31.28
N ALA A 298 7.17 42.88 32.32
CA ALA A 298 5.89 43.57 32.46
C ALA A 298 5.63 44.97 31.83
N ALA A 299 4.34 45.17 31.52
CA ALA A 299 3.42 46.32 31.76
C ALA A 299 3.70 47.74 31.19
N SER A 300 2.78 48.26 30.33
CA SER A 300 1.77 49.29 30.72
C SER A 300 0.99 49.91 29.53
N THR A 301 -0.35 49.91 29.66
CA THR A 301 -1.38 50.93 29.29
C THR A 301 -1.69 51.41 27.85
N GLY A 302 -2.98 51.25 27.50
CA GLY A 302 -3.83 52.13 26.65
C GLY A 302 -3.79 51.84 25.14
N GLY A 303 -4.88 51.70 24.37
CA GLY A 303 -6.32 51.82 24.53
C GLY A 303 -6.95 51.81 23.11
N HIS A 304 -8.21 51.38 23.00
CA HIS A 304 -9.15 51.46 21.85
C HIS A 304 -9.17 50.37 20.74
N GLN A 305 -10.25 49.58 20.79
CA GLN A 305 -10.95 48.76 19.76
C GLN A 305 -11.78 49.65 18.79
N PRO A 306 -12.53 49.16 17.75
CA PRO A 306 -12.69 47.84 17.07
C PRO A 306 -12.70 48.00 15.49
N PRO A 307 -13.24 47.12 14.60
CA PRO A 307 -13.86 45.78 14.74
C PRO A 307 -13.26 44.66 13.85
N GLY A 308 -13.63 43.43 14.20
CA GLY A 308 -13.10 42.18 13.66
C GLY A 308 -13.59 41.78 12.27
N ALA A 309 -12.73 41.03 11.59
CA ALA A 309 -13.07 40.18 10.46
C ALA A 309 -12.63 38.74 10.80
N ASN A 310 -13.60 37.95 11.28
CA ASN A 310 -13.50 36.51 11.40
C ASN A 310 -13.45 35.90 10.00
N VAL A 311 -12.31 35.36 9.58
CA VAL A 311 -12.25 34.41 8.45
C VAL A 311 -12.27 33.01 9.05
N LYS A 312 -13.47 32.42 9.07
CA LYS A 312 -13.70 30.99 9.32
C LYS A 312 -12.94 30.20 8.26
N LYS A 313 -12.12 29.24 8.71
CA LYS A 313 -11.62 28.14 7.87
C LYS A 313 -12.75 27.11 7.84
N GLU A 314 -13.56 27.12 6.80
CA GLU A 314 -14.64 26.15 6.63
C GLU A 314 -14.05 24.77 6.34
N SER A 315 -14.27 23.86 7.29
CA SER A 315 -14.15 22.41 7.10
C SER A 315 -15.36 21.93 6.31
N ILE A 316 -15.12 21.38 5.12
CA ILE A 316 -16.14 20.79 4.27
C ILE A 316 -16.69 19.55 4.99
N THR A 317 -17.94 19.62 5.45
CA THR A 317 -18.71 18.49 5.97
C THR A 317 -19.15 17.56 4.84
N ILE A 318 -19.19 16.25 5.15
CA ILE A 318 -19.58 15.10 4.31
C ILE A 318 -21.00 15.17 3.69
N GLY A 319 -21.73 16.28 3.87
CA GLY A 319 -23.02 16.54 3.21
C GLY A 319 -22.92 17.01 1.75
N ASP A 320 -21.81 17.62 1.34
CA ASP A 320 -21.72 18.28 0.01
C ASP A 320 -21.21 17.38 -1.12
N TRP A 321 -20.68 16.19 -0.82
CA TRP A 321 -20.25 15.23 -1.84
C TRP A 321 -21.40 14.44 -2.46
N LYS A 322 -22.55 14.31 -1.80
CA LYS A 322 -23.73 13.61 -2.35
C LYS A 322 -24.41 14.37 -3.49
N ARG A 323 -23.96 15.58 -3.85
CA ARG A 323 -24.64 16.43 -4.84
C ARG A 323 -23.86 16.63 -6.17
N ARG A 324 -22.71 15.98 -6.38
CA ARG A 324 -21.85 16.25 -7.57
C ARG A 324 -21.47 15.08 -8.47
N THR A 325 -22.00 13.88 -8.27
CA THR A 325 -21.84 12.79 -9.25
C THR A 325 -23.18 12.11 -9.47
N GLY A 326 -23.95 12.66 -10.42
CA GLY A 326 -25.11 11.97 -10.97
C GLY A 326 -24.65 10.96 -12.01
N VAL A 327 -24.63 9.69 -11.63
CA VAL A 327 -24.74 8.53 -12.53
C VAL A 327 -25.49 7.45 -11.74
N ASP A 328 -26.81 7.40 -11.92
CA ASP A 328 -27.63 6.26 -11.53
C ASP A 328 -27.31 5.10 -12.49
N ALA A 329 -26.38 4.24 -12.09
CA ALA A 329 -26.19 2.93 -12.69
C ALA A 329 -26.71 1.88 -11.71
N VAL A 330 -27.87 1.35 -12.04
CA VAL A 330 -28.51 0.18 -11.44
C VAL A 330 -27.51 -0.98 -11.40
N CYS A 331 -27.04 -1.35 -10.22
CA CYS A 331 -26.36 -2.62 -9.98
C CYS A 331 -27.28 -3.49 -9.12
N GLN A 332 -27.65 -4.64 -9.70
CA GLN A 332 -28.52 -5.63 -9.09
C GLN A 332 -27.95 -6.12 -7.76
N ARG A 333 -28.78 -6.04 -6.71
CA ARG A 333 -28.57 -6.64 -5.40
C ARG A 333 -28.40 -8.16 -5.53
N THR A 334 -27.24 -8.68 -5.18
CA THR A 334 -27.10 -10.01 -4.59
C THR A 334 -27.10 -9.86 -3.07
N VAL A 335 -28.25 -9.43 -2.53
CA VAL A 335 -28.61 -9.79 -1.16
C VAL A 335 -29.10 -11.23 -1.27
N ILE A 336 -28.40 -12.17 -0.64
CA ILE A 336 -28.97 -13.49 -0.40
C ILE A 336 -30.09 -13.26 0.64
N GLU A 337 -31.30 -13.00 0.16
CA GLU A 337 -32.51 -13.16 0.95
C GLU A 337 -32.74 -14.66 1.14
N ASP A 338 -32.13 -15.22 2.19
CA ASP A 338 -32.60 -16.50 2.72
C ASP A 338 -33.88 -16.20 3.53
N GLY A 339 -34.99 -16.79 3.10
CA GLY A 339 -36.34 -16.51 3.58
C GLY A 339 -36.53 -16.83 5.06
N TRP A 340 -36.75 -15.80 5.86
CA TRP A 340 -37.39 -15.93 7.15
C TRP A 340 -38.89 -15.90 6.87
N SER A 341 -39.49 -17.07 6.71
CA SER A 341 -40.95 -17.16 6.65
C SER A 341 -41.51 -16.78 8.02
N ASP A 342 -42.16 -15.62 8.10
CA ASP A 342 -43.16 -15.35 9.13
C ASP A 342 -44.29 -16.38 8.96
N GLY A 343 -44.18 -17.48 9.69
CA GLY A 343 -45.23 -18.47 9.86
C GLY A 343 -45.90 -18.27 11.22
N GLU A 344 -46.88 -17.37 11.24
CA GLU A 344 -48.20 -17.49 11.86
C GLU A 344 -48.74 -16.12 12.27
N ARG A 345 -49.56 -15.56 11.36
CA ARG A 345 -50.54 -14.54 11.68
C ARG A 345 -51.60 -15.18 12.60
N SER A 346 -51.74 -14.67 13.82
CA SER A 346 -53.03 -14.70 14.50
C SER A 346 -53.77 -13.43 14.08
N GLU A 347 -54.94 -13.62 13.48
CA GLU A 347 -55.83 -12.60 12.97
C GLU A 347 -56.24 -11.57 14.05
N GLY A 348 -56.46 -10.32 13.62
CA GLY A 348 -57.00 -9.27 14.47
C GLY A 348 -56.81 -7.85 13.90
N GLU A 349 -57.53 -7.58 12.81
CA GLU A 349 -58.00 -6.27 12.33
C GLU A 349 -56.99 -5.13 12.05
N GLU A 350 -56.91 -4.81 10.76
CA GLU A 350 -56.43 -3.53 10.23
C GLU A 350 -57.36 -2.39 10.64
N ASN A 351 -56.79 -1.27 11.09
CA ASN A 351 -57.23 0.04 10.63
C ASN A 351 -56.00 0.96 10.54
N ARG A 352 -55.76 1.45 9.32
CA ARG A 352 -54.87 2.57 9.04
C ARG A 352 -55.47 3.82 9.65
N ASP A 353 -54.63 4.65 10.26
CA ASP A 353 -54.82 6.10 10.21
C ASP A 353 -53.48 6.85 10.37
N GLU A 354 -53.45 8.00 9.74
CA GLU A 354 -52.32 8.84 9.37
C GLU A 354 -51.55 9.43 10.56
N TRP A 355 -50.25 9.65 10.35
CA TRP A 355 -49.38 10.35 11.28
C TRP A 355 -49.62 11.87 11.20
N GLY A 356 -50.50 12.37 12.07
CA GLY A 356 -50.57 13.78 12.45
C GLY A 356 -49.76 14.04 13.73
N ALA A 357 -48.82 14.98 13.66
CA ALA A 357 -48.05 15.43 14.82
C ALA A 357 -48.94 16.08 15.89
N ASN A 358 -48.80 15.67 17.16
CA ASN A 358 -48.83 16.61 18.29
C ASN A 358 -48.33 16.02 19.62
N ASN A 359 -47.47 16.81 20.26
CA ASN A 359 -46.96 16.64 21.62
C ASN A 359 -48.09 16.64 22.67
N THR A 360 -48.07 15.68 23.59
CA THR A 360 -48.00 15.84 25.08
C THR A 360 -48.71 14.69 25.80
N LYS A 361 -47.93 13.89 26.55
CA LYS A 361 -48.16 13.54 27.96
C LYS A 361 -47.04 12.63 28.47
N LYS A 362 -46.32 13.11 29.48
CA LYS A 362 -45.44 12.30 30.32
C LYS A 362 -46.28 11.24 31.04
N GLN A 363 -45.85 9.99 31.00
CA GLN A 363 -46.15 9.02 32.05
C GLN A 363 -44.90 8.18 32.30
N PHE A 364 -44.44 8.24 33.55
CA PHE A 364 -43.27 7.55 34.08
C PHE A 364 -43.33 6.05 33.74
N THR A 365 -42.47 5.58 32.85
CA THR A 365 -42.04 4.18 32.81
C THR A 365 -40.68 4.16 33.49
N LEU A 366 -40.61 3.64 34.72
CA LEU A 366 -39.33 3.26 35.30
C LEU A 366 -38.76 2.19 34.35
N GLU A 367 -37.71 2.52 33.58
CA GLU A 367 -36.96 1.50 32.85
C GLU A 367 -36.35 0.55 33.88
N TYR A 368 -36.95 -0.63 34.03
CA TYR A 368 -36.38 -1.72 34.80
C TYR A 368 -35.20 -2.32 34.01
N LYS A 369 -34.09 -1.56 33.90
CA LYS A 369 -32.82 -2.06 33.38
C LYS A 369 -32.08 -2.78 34.49
N ILE A 370 -31.64 -4.00 34.20
CA ILE A 370 -30.88 -4.81 35.16
C ILE A 370 -29.41 -4.45 34.94
N PRO A 371 -28.71 -3.88 35.94
CA PRO A 371 -27.29 -3.58 35.79
C PRO A 371 -26.52 -4.87 35.51
N CYS A 372 -25.95 -4.99 34.30
CA CYS A 372 -25.17 -6.14 33.85
C CYS A 372 -23.66 -5.82 33.84
N ASP A 373 -23.22 -4.91 34.71
CA ASP A 373 -21.87 -4.30 34.66
C ASP A 373 -20.70 -5.24 34.99
N HIS A 374 -20.96 -6.41 35.59
CA HIS A 374 -19.92 -7.33 36.07
C HIS A 374 -19.71 -8.57 35.17
N HIS A 375 -20.12 -8.53 33.90
CA HIS A 375 -19.84 -9.62 32.97
C HIS A 375 -18.35 -9.66 32.54
N GLY A 376 -17.84 -10.84 32.13
CA GLY A 376 -16.39 -11.07 31.91
C GLY A 376 -15.68 -10.11 30.93
N LEU A 377 -16.41 -9.50 30.00
CA LEU A 377 -15.89 -8.52 29.04
C LEU A 377 -16.31 -7.06 29.30
N SER A 378 -16.85 -6.73 30.48
CA SER A 378 -17.41 -5.37 30.75
C SER A 378 -16.33 -4.29 30.81
N HIS A 379 -15.10 -4.68 31.14
CA HIS A 379 -13.93 -3.80 31.05
C HIS A 379 -13.70 -3.22 29.65
N LEU A 380 -14.15 -3.88 28.59
CA LEU A 380 -14.08 -3.36 27.22
C LEU A 380 -15.13 -2.29 26.95
N LEU A 381 -16.19 -2.18 27.76
CA LEU A 381 -17.28 -1.21 27.61
C LEU A 381 -17.12 0.01 28.51
N ASN A 382 -16.35 -0.12 29.61
CA ASN A 382 -16.19 0.94 30.58
C ASN A 382 -15.41 2.15 29.99
N PRO A 383 -15.81 3.40 30.33
CA PRO A 383 -15.08 4.59 29.93
C PRO A 383 -13.62 4.49 30.37
N ARG A 384 -12.71 4.96 29.51
CA ARG A 384 -11.29 5.05 29.88
C ARG A 384 -11.11 6.07 31.01
N PRO A 385 -9.99 6.02 31.77
CA PRO A 385 -9.71 6.95 32.86
C PRO A 385 -9.71 8.43 32.44
N ASP A 386 -9.54 8.70 31.14
CA ASP A 386 -9.58 10.03 30.51
C ASP A 386 -11.00 10.52 30.17
N GLY A 387 -12.05 9.74 30.46
CA GLY A 387 -13.44 10.05 30.17
C GLY A 387 -13.87 9.77 28.73
N SER A 388 -12.98 9.26 27.87
CA SER A 388 -13.33 8.85 26.50
C SER A 388 -14.06 7.52 26.48
N LEU A 389 -15.06 7.40 25.59
CA LEU A 389 -15.73 6.13 25.32
C LEU A 389 -14.76 5.19 24.58
N PRO A 390 -14.60 3.92 25.00
CA PRO A 390 -13.84 2.95 24.21
C PRO A 390 -14.49 2.74 22.83
N LEU A 391 -13.69 2.39 21.81
CA LEU A 391 -14.15 2.16 20.42
C LEU A 391 -15.35 1.20 20.33
N SER A 392 -15.43 0.24 21.24
CA SER A 392 -16.52 -0.74 21.43
C SER A 392 -17.88 -0.16 21.83
N SER A 393 -17.90 1.07 22.36
CA SER A 393 -19.08 1.76 22.91
C SER A 393 -19.33 3.12 22.24
N SER A 394 -18.50 3.48 21.27
CA SER A 394 -18.62 4.74 20.54
C SER A 394 -19.66 4.60 19.41
N PRO A 395 -20.77 5.36 19.45
CA PRO A 395 -21.73 5.40 18.36
C PRO A 395 -21.16 6.10 17.12
N ASP A 396 -20.10 6.89 17.28
CA ASP A 396 -19.39 7.53 16.18
C ASP A 396 -18.18 6.69 15.78
N PRO A 397 -17.86 6.61 14.48
CA PRO A 397 -16.67 5.93 14.01
C PRO A 397 -15.39 6.67 14.43
N PRO A 398 -14.25 5.97 14.55
CA PRO A 398 -12.99 6.59 14.93
C PRO A 398 -12.61 7.74 13.98
N SER A 399 -12.27 8.89 14.55
CA SER A 399 -12.00 10.13 13.82
C SER A 399 -10.51 10.39 13.53
N MET A 400 -9.60 9.68 14.21
CA MET A 400 -8.17 9.86 14.06
C MET A 400 -7.57 8.72 13.23
N ILE A 401 -7.06 9.08 12.07
CA ILE A 401 -6.24 8.23 11.20
C ILE A 401 -4.81 8.74 11.35
N PRO A 402 -3.82 7.87 11.63
CA PRO A 402 -2.41 8.28 11.70
C PRO A 402 -1.94 8.90 10.39
N ASP A 403 -1.04 9.88 10.45
CA ASP A 403 -0.33 10.40 9.29
C ASP A 403 0.96 9.60 9.04
N PRO A 404 1.43 9.49 7.78
CA PRO A 404 2.67 8.78 7.48
C PRO A 404 3.87 9.58 8.00
N LEU A 405 4.94 8.88 8.36
CA LEU A 405 6.15 9.53 8.84
C LEU A 405 6.86 10.29 7.72
N THR A 406 7.61 11.33 8.11
CA THR A 406 8.51 12.04 7.21
C THR A 406 9.77 11.21 6.94
N LEU A 407 10.46 11.48 5.82
CA LEU A 407 11.70 10.76 5.48
C LEU A 407 12.74 10.86 6.60
N GLN A 408 12.90 12.05 7.22
CA GLN A 408 13.86 12.23 8.30
C GLN A 408 13.56 11.31 9.49
N GLN A 409 12.29 11.20 9.89
CA GLN A 409 11.88 10.32 10.99
C GLN A 409 12.11 8.84 10.68
N GLU A 410 11.94 8.43 9.41
CA GLU A 410 12.23 7.06 8.97
C GLU A 410 13.74 6.77 8.97
N LEU A 411 14.56 7.71 8.47
CA LEU A 411 16.02 7.58 8.48
C LEU A 411 16.60 7.58 9.91
N ASP A 412 15.99 8.31 10.83
CA ASP A 412 16.41 8.31 12.25
C ASP A 412 16.12 6.96 12.94
N ARG A 413 15.13 6.20 12.44
CA ARG A 413 14.76 4.86 12.94
C ARG A 413 15.53 3.73 12.26
N ASP A 414 16.08 3.97 11.08
CA ASP A 414 16.75 2.98 10.24
C ASP A 414 18.19 3.44 9.89
N PRO A 415 19.20 3.03 10.68
CA PRO A 415 20.57 3.45 10.47
C PRO A 415 21.15 2.94 9.14
N GLU A 416 20.69 1.78 8.64
CA GLU A 416 21.14 1.26 7.35
C GLU A 416 20.63 2.12 6.20
N ALA A 417 19.34 2.50 6.22
CA ALA A 417 18.78 3.43 5.26
C ALA A 417 19.48 4.80 5.34
N HIS A 418 19.80 5.28 6.54
CA HIS A 418 20.57 6.53 6.72
C HIS A 418 21.96 6.44 6.07
N MET A 419 22.67 5.32 6.24
CA MET A 419 23.96 5.10 5.59
C MET A 419 23.85 5.06 4.05
N LEU A 420 22.82 4.38 3.53
CA LEU A 420 22.55 4.36 2.08
C LEU A 420 22.24 5.76 1.55
N ALA A 421 21.42 6.54 2.26
CA ALA A 421 21.09 7.92 1.90
C ALA A 421 22.33 8.82 1.86
N ALA A 422 23.31 8.60 2.74
CA ALA A 422 24.57 9.34 2.82
C ALA A 422 25.65 8.84 1.84
N SER A 423 25.47 7.66 1.23
CA SER A 423 26.46 7.07 0.33
C SER A 423 26.62 7.88 -0.96
N THR A 424 27.88 8.05 -1.37
CA THR A 424 28.28 8.72 -2.62
C THR A 424 29.14 7.80 -3.47
N LEU A 425 28.94 6.49 -3.40
CA LEU A 425 29.70 5.50 -4.18
C LEU A 425 29.00 5.17 -5.50
N GLY A 426 29.79 4.82 -6.51
CA GLY A 426 29.32 4.39 -7.82
C GLY A 426 28.98 5.53 -8.77
N CYS A 427 27.99 5.32 -9.63
CA CYS A 427 27.54 6.32 -10.59
C CYS A 427 26.49 7.25 -9.96
N ILE A 428 26.74 8.56 -9.97
CA ILE A 428 25.78 9.57 -9.50
C ILE A 428 25.15 10.23 -10.73
N LEU A 429 23.83 10.09 -10.87
CA LEU A 429 23.02 10.73 -11.89
C LEU A 429 22.13 11.76 -11.22
N ARG A 430 22.25 13.02 -11.64
CA ARG A 430 21.51 14.13 -11.03
C ARG A 430 20.88 15.04 -12.07
N ARG A 431 19.60 15.40 -11.86
CA ARG A 431 18.84 16.28 -12.78
C ARG A 431 18.88 15.84 -14.24
N CYS A 432 19.12 14.55 -14.48
CA CYS A 432 19.14 13.99 -15.82
C CYS A 432 17.71 13.71 -16.30
N LEU A 433 17.53 13.79 -17.62
CA LEU A 433 16.30 13.44 -18.31
C LEU A 433 16.52 12.16 -19.11
N PHE A 434 15.69 11.15 -18.87
CA PHE A 434 15.67 9.91 -19.64
C PHE A 434 14.31 9.76 -20.31
N ARG A 435 14.31 9.59 -21.64
CA ARG A 435 13.06 9.59 -22.41
C ARG A 435 13.08 8.74 -23.68
N ASP A 436 11.89 8.36 -24.13
CA ASP A 436 11.63 7.88 -25.50
C ASP A 436 12.56 6.71 -25.91
N GLY A 437 12.66 5.66 -25.10
CA GLY A 437 13.60 4.55 -25.33
C GLY A 437 13.24 3.25 -24.61
N LYS A 438 13.98 2.16 -24.84
CA LYS A 438 13.74 0.88 -24.16
C LYS A 438 14.20 0.89 -22.69
N GLY A 439 15.34 1.50 -22.33
CA GLY A 439 15.80 1.48 -20.93
C GLY A 439 16.48 2.76 -20.47
N GLY A 440 16.23 3.19 -19.23
CA GLY A 440 16.91 4.33 -18.59
C GLY A 440 18.25 3.93 -17.97
N VAL A 441 18.20 3.42 -16.73
CA VAL A 441 19.39 3.01 -15.96
C VAL A 441 19.37 1.51 -15.69
N HIS A 442 20.46 0.82 -16.03
CA HIS A 442 20.66 -0.59 -15.73
C HIS A 442 21.81 -0.80 -14.75
N LEU A 443 21.55 -1.50 -13.65
CA LEU A 443 22.52 -1.89 -12.63
C LEU A 443 22.64 -3.41 -12.58
N SER A 444 23.85 -3.94 -12.67
CA SER A 444 24.12 -5.38 -12.64
C SER A 444 25.42 -5.71 -11.89
N ASN A 445 25.59 -6.97 -11.50
CA ASN A 445 26.81 -7.52 -10.90
C ASN A 445 27.43 -6.63 -9.80
N TYR A 446 26.70 -6.37 -8.72
CA TYR A 446 27.15 -5.49 -7.62
C TYR A 446 27.35 -4.01 -7.99
N GLY A 447 26.87 -3.58 -9.16
CA GLY A 447 26.88 -2.19 -9.59
C GLY A 447 26.16 -1.27 -8.59
N GLN A 448 26.71 -0.07 -8.38
CA GLN A 448 26.17 0.92 -7.45
C GLN A 448 25.84 2.22 -8.17
N ALA A 449 24.65 2.76 -7.92
CA ALA A 449 24.29 4.08 -8.42
C ALA A 449 23.41 4.87 -7.46
N ARG A 450 23.54 6.19 -7.54
CA ARG A 450 22.70 7.18 -6.87
C ARG A 450 21.98 8.03 -7.90
N LEU A 451 20.65 8.02 -7.87
CA LEU A 451 19.76 8.78 -8.74
C LEU A 451 19.07 9.87 -7.92
N GLU A 452 19.34 11.13 -8.20
CA GLU A 452 18.75 12.27 -7.47
C GLU A 452 18.12 13.29 -8.41
N GLU A 453 16.86 13.68 -8.17
CA GLU A 453 16.18 14.74 -8.95
C GLU A 453 16.10 14.45 -10.47
N ASN A 454 16.12 13.19 -10.90
CA ASN A 454 16.03 12.82 -12.31
C ASN A 454 14.58 12.65 -12.76
N VAL A 455 14.36 12.75 -14.07
CA VAL A 455 13.07 12.50 -14.72
C VAL A 455 13.20 11.34 -15.70
N PHE A 456 12.41 10.30 -15.50
CA PHE A 456 12.28 9.15 -16.38
C PHE A 456 10.88 9.13 -16.96
N ARG A 457 10.76 9.23 -18.30
CA ARG A 457 9.46 9.29 -18.98
C ARG A 457 9.42 8.45 -20.24
N SER A 458 8.30 7.81 -20.55
CA SER A 458 8.13 7.12 -21.85
C SER A 458 9.19 6.06 -22.15
N LEU A 459 9.67 5.34 -21.12
CA LEU A 459 10.66 4.26 -21.23
C LEU A 459 9.99 2.89 -21.20
N ASN A 460 10.66 1.77 -21.54
CA ASN A 460 10.11 0.46 -21.17
C ASN A 460 10.25 0.24 -19.66
N TYR A 461 11.50 0.30 -19.17
CA TYR A 461 11.84 0.33 -17.75
C TYR A 461 12.64 1.61 -17.46
N ALA A 462 12.26 2.36 -16.42
CA ALA A 462 13.07 3.51 -16.00
C ALA A 462 14.37 3.05 -15.35
N VAL A 463 14.27 2.10 -14.43
CA VAL A 463 15.42 1.58 -13.70
C VAL A 463 15.32 0.07 -13.53
N ARG A 464 16.40 -0.64 -13.87
CA ARG A 464 16.49 -2.11 -13.74
C ARG A 464 17.72 -2.50 -12.93
N CYS A 465 17.51 -3.07 -11.75
CA CYS A 465 18.54 -3.55 -10.83
C CYS A 465 18.54 -5.08 -10.77
N ILE A 466 19.67 -5.72 -11.09
CA ILE A 466 19.85 -7.17 -11.02
C ILE A 466 21.16 -7.54 -10.32
N GLN A 467 21.29 -8.81 -9.90
CA GLN A 467 22.54 -9.46 -9.47
C GLN A 467 23.28 -8.68 -8.36
N ASN A 468 22.69 -8.60 -7.17
CA ASN A 468 23.27 -7.94 -5.99
C ASN A 468 23.63 -6.44 -6.20
N SER A 469 23.05 -5.78 -7.20
CA SER A 469 23.22 -4.33 -7.37
C SER A 469 22.61 -3.53 -6.22
N THR A 470 23.16 -2.34 -5.98
CA THR A 470 22.68 -1.41 -4.95
C THR A 470 22.28 -0.08 -5.57
N ILE A 471 21.06 0.38 -5.31
CA ILE A 471 20.58 1.67 -5.78
C ILE A 471 20.20 2.61 -4.65
N VAL A 472 20.48 3.91 -4.81
CA VAL A 472 19.94 4.98 -3.97
C VAL A 472 19.18 5.95 -4.85
N MET A 473 17.85 5.95 -4.78
CA MET A 473 16.97 6.73 -5.65
C MET A 473 16.16 7.71 -4.81
N LEU A 474 16.44 9.01 -4.95
CA LEU A 474 15.88 10.08 -4.13
C LEU A 474 15.24 11.20 -4.96
N ARG A 475 13.98 11.56 -4.67
CA ARG A 475 13.27 12.70 -5.30
C ARG A 475 13.24 12.67 -6.83
N ASN A 476 13.10 11.48 -7.43
CA ASN A 476 12.99 11.32 -8.88
C ASN A 476 11.51 11.27 -9.30
N GLU A 477 11.28 11.65 -10.55
CA GLU A 477 10.01 11.47 -11.26
C GLU A 477 10.13 10.25 -12.19
N VAL A 478 9.24 9.26 -12.05
CA VAL A 478 9.16 8.11 -12.96
C VAL A 478 7.75 7.99 -13.48
N CYS A 479 7.57 8.22 -14.78
CA CYS A 479 6.24 8.21 -15.38
C CYS A 479 6.16 7.60 -16.77
N GLU A 480 4.95 7.18 -17.14
CA GLU A 480 4.60 6.77 -18.51
C GLU A 480 5.50 5.64 -19.06
N CYS A 481 6.06 4.80 -18.18
CA CYS A 481 6.82 3.64 -18.62
C CYS A 481 5.88 2.58 -19.23
N ARG A 482 6.29 1.90 -20.31
CA ARG A 482 5.50 0.85 -20.96
C ARG A 482 5.36 -0.40 -20.09
N ALA A 483 6.43 -0.77 -19.39
CA ALA A 483 6.44 -1.86 -18.41
C ALA A 483 6.44 -1.31 -16.98
N SER A 484 7.26 -1.88 -16.10
CA SER A 484 7.39 -1.44 -14.71
C SER A 484 8.32 -0.24 -14.57
N GLY A 485 7.99 0.68 -13.67
CA GLY A 485 8.82 1.87 -13.42
C GLY A 485 10.21 1.48 -12.92
N VAL A 486 10.26 0.82 -11.77
CA VAL A 486 11.51 0.33 -11.17
C VAL A 486 11.43 -1.18 -10.95
N PHE A 487 12.40 -1.91 -11.48
CA PHE A 487 12.46 -3.37 -11.43
C PHE A 487 13.70 -3.84 -10.68
N LEU A 488 13.52 -4.65 -9.62
CA LEU A 488 14.59 -5.21 -8.80
C LEU A 488 14.50 -6.74 -8.75
N ARG A 489 15.62 -7.41 -9.00
CA ARG A 489 15.69 -8.88 -9.02
C ARG A 489 17.04 -9.43 -8.58
N LEU A 490 17.10 -10.71 -8.20
CA LEU A 490 18.34 -11.44 -7.91
C LEU A 490 19.15 -10.76 -6.81
N SER A 491 18.53 -10.64 -5.63
CA SER A 491 19.14 -10.04 -4.43
C SER A 491 19.56 -8.58 -4.60
N ALA A 492 19.01 -7.84 -5.56
CA ALA A 492 19.18 -6.39 -5.65
C ALA A 492 18.63 -5.68 -4.40
N GLN A 493 19.32 -4.63 -3.95
CA GLN A 493 19.01 -3.89 -2.73
C GLN A 493 19.10 -2.38 -2.97
N GLY A 494 18.70 -1.58 -1.98
CA GLY A 494 18.83 -0.14 -2.08
C GLY A 494 17.81 0.64 -1.27
N LEU A 495 17.93 1.97 -1.34
CA LEU A 495 16.99 2.92 -0.78
C LEU A 495 16.26 3.64 -1.92
N ILE A 496 14.93 3.57 -1.93
CA ILE A 496 14.07 4.29 -2.86
C ILE A 496 13.18 5.20 -2.02
N ALA A 497 13.46 6.51 -2.00
CA ALA A 497 12.73 7.44 -1.14
C ALA A 497 12.35 8.79 -1.77
N GLU A 498 11.22 9.35 -1.32
CA GLU A 498 10.66 10.63 -1.82
C GLU A 498 10.46 10.70 -3.33
N ASN A 499 10.36 9.56 -4.03
CA ASN A 499 10.11 9.54 -5.47
C ASN A 499 8.61 9.65 -5.76
N ASN A 500 8.30 10.15 -6.94
CA ASN A 500 6.95 10.16 -7.49
C ASN A 500 6.91 9.23 -8.71
N ILE A 501 6.24 8.08 -8.56
CA ILE A 501 6.21 6.99 -9.52
C ILE A 501 4.77 6.80 -9.98
N HIS A 502 4.46 7.10 -11.23
CA HIS A 502 3.07 7.09 -11.66
C HIS A 502 2.82 6.81 -13.15
N SER A 503 1.57 6.51 -13.50
CA SER A 503 1.15 6.34 -14.90
C SER A 503 1.94 5.29 -15.70
N ASN A 504 2.51 4.29 -15.03
CA ASN A 504 3.27 3.21 -15.66
C ASN A 504 2.34 2.09 -16.14
N GLY A 505 2.74 1.38 -17.19
CA GLY A 505 1.95 0.35 -17.88
C GLY A 505 1.83 -0.96 -17.10
N GLU A 506 2.80 -1.26 -16.24
CA GLU A 506 2.73 -2.36 -15.29
C GLU A 506 2.82 -1.84 -13.84
N ALA A 507 3.71 -2.42 -13.02
CA ALA A 507 3.86 -2.03 -11.63
C ALA A 507 4.68 -0.74 -11.50
N GLY A 508 4.40 0.05 -10.47
CA GLY A 508 5.29 1.15 -10.10
C GLY A 508 6.65 0.63 -9.67
N LEU A 509 6.64 -0.36 -8.77
CA LEU A 509 7.81 -1.07 -8.26
C LEU A 509 7.59 -2.59 -8.33
N ASP A 510 8.57 -3.30 -8.88
CA ASP A 510 8.53 -4.76 -9.04
C ASP A 510 9.75 -5.41 -8.37
N ILE A 511 9.50 -6.26 -7.37
CA ILE A 511 10.51 -6.85 -6.49
C ILE A 511 10.46 -8.37 -6.62
N ARG A 512 11.56 -8.97 -7.07
CA ARG A 512 11.61 -10.39 -7.44
C ARG A 512 12.85 -11.13 -6.93
N LYS A 513 12.76 -12.46 -6.83
CA LYS A 513 13.90 -13.39 -6.69
C LYS A 513 14.90 -12.95 -5.62
N GLY A 514 14.45 -12.80 -4.37
CA GLY A 514 15.30 -12.45 -3.23
C GLY A 514 15.74 -10.98 -3.14
N ALA A 515 15.35 -10.11 -4.07
CA ALA A 515 15.59 -8.66 -3.94
C ALA A 515 15.02 -8.14 -2.62
N ASN A 516 15.68 -7.16 -1.99
CA ASN A 516 15.32 -6.62 -0.68
C ASN A 516 15.56 -5.10 -0.57
N PRO A 517 14.81 -4.26 -1.30
CA PRO A 517 14.91 -2.81 -1.19
C PRO A 517 14.14 -2.23 0.00
N THR A 518 14.59 -1.06 0.45
CA THR A 518 13.90 -0.18 1.39
C THR A 518 13.20 0.94 0.61
N ILE A 519 11.87 0.97 0.67
CA ILE A 519 10.99 1.87 -0.10
C ILE A 519 10.24 2.77 0.88
N VAL A 520 10.60 4.06 0.94
CA VAL A 520 10.18 4.95 2.03
C VAL A 520 9.66 6.30 1.52
N CYS A 521 8.51 6.76 2.02
CA CYS A 521 7.97 8.10 1.72
C CYS A 521 7.79 8.42 0.22
N ASN A 522 7.54 7.41 -0.62
CA ASN A 522 7.26 7.61 -2.05
C ASN A 522 5.76 7.84 -2.29
N LYS A 523 5.46 8.47 -3.43
CA LYS A 523 4.10 8.53 -4.01
C LYS A 523 4.05 7.56 -5.19
N ILE A 524 3.18 6.56 -5.13
CA ILE A 524 3.07 5.51 -6.15
C ILE A 524 1.62 5.44 -6.62
N HIS A 525 1.33 5.97 -7.81
CA HIS A 525 -0.07 6.18 -8.17
C HIS A 525 -0.40 6.10 -9.65
N SER A 526 -1.70 5.99 -9.96
CA SER A 526 -2.21 6.08 -11.33
C SER A 526 -1.61 5.03 -12.29
N GLY A 527 -1.04 3.94 -11.79
CA GLY A 527 -0.50 2.85 -12.60
C GLY A 527 -1.62 2.01 -13.22
N LEU A 528 -1.33 1.41 -14.38
CA LEU A 528 -2.27 0.52 -15.08
C LEU A 528 -2.37 -0.88 -14.44
N ARG A 529 -1.42 -1.24 -13.56
CA ARG A 529 -1.47 -2.44 -12.73
C ARG A 529 -1.30 -2.09 -11.25
N SER A 530 -0.64 -2.95 -10.48
CA SER A 530 -0.44 -2.80 -9.04
C SER A 530 0.61 -1.75 -8.70
N GLY A 531 0.48 -1.05 -7.56
CA GLY A 531 1.46 -0.03 -7.16
C GLY A 531 2.85 -0.64 -6.89
N VAL A 532 2.89 -1.60 -5.96
CA VAL A 532 4.08 -2.40 -5.64
C VAL A 532 3.77 -3.88 -5.79
N VAL A 533 4.64 -4.63 -6.45
CA VAL A 533 4.54 -6.08 -6.60
C VAL A 533 5.75 -6.76 -5.95
N VAL A 534 5.51 -7.79 -5.14
CA VAL A 534 6.53 -8.59 -4.46
C VAL A 534 6.31 -10.06 -4.76
N LEU A 535 7.25 -10.71 -5.46
CA LEU A 535 7.09 -12.09 -5.89
C LEU A 535 8.36 -12.93 -5.92
N GLY A 536 8.21 -14.26 -5.88
CA GLY A 536 9.31 -15.22 -6.03
C GLY A 536 10.37 -15.06 -4.94
N ASN A 537 9.97 -15.20 -3.67
CA ASN A 537 10.83 -14.95 -2.50
C ASN A 537 11.40 -13.51 -2.43
N GLY A 538 10.80 -12.56 -3.16
CA GLY A 538 11.10 -11.14 -3.00
C GLY A 538 10.85 -10.70 -1.56
N LYS A 539 11.79 -9.92 -1.03
CA LYS A 539 11.74 -9.29 0.28
C LYS A 539 11.67 -7.77 0.08
N GLY A 540 11.44 -7.01 1.14
CA GLY A 540 11.50 -5.56 1.03
C GLY A 540 10.82 -4.89 2.21
N SER A 541 11.20 -3.65 2.46
CA SER A 541 10.64 -2.83 3.52
C SER A 541 9.90 -1.65 2.89
N ILE A 542 8.57 -1.72 2.86
CA ILE A 542 7.69 -0.72 2.24
C ILE A 542 7.08 0.11 3.37
N ARG A 543 7.56 1.33 3.58
CA ARG A 543 7.19 2.16 4.75
C ARG A 543 6.78 3.59 4.44
N SER A 544 5.77 4.09 5.14
CA SER A 544 5.38 5.50 5.08
C SER A 544 5.11 6.03 3.65
N ASN A 545 4.73 5.16 2.71
CA ASN A 545 4.43 5.53 1.33
C ASN A 545 2.95 5.91 1.15
N GLN A 546 2.68 6.72 0.13
CA GLN A 546 1.34 7.01 -0.37
C GLN A 546 1.11 6.22 -1.65
N ILE A 547 0.23 5.21 -1.62
CA ILE A 547 -0.04 4.32 -2.74
C ILE A 547 -1.52 4.46 -3.13
N TYR A 548 -1.83 5.02 -4.30
CA TYR A 548 -3.23 5.37 -4.61
C TYR A 548 -3.59 5.38 -6.09
N ASN A 549 -4.88 5.31 -6.41
CA ASN A 549 -5.39 5.40 -7.79
C ASN A 549 -4.76 4.38 -8.78
N ASN A 550 -4.23 3.26 -8.29
CA ASN A 550 -3.74 2.17 -9.15
C ASN A 550 -4.91 1.29 -9.60
N LYS A 551 -4.84 0.74 -10.81
CA LYS A 551 -5.95 -0.06 -11.37
C LYS A 551 -6.09 -1.45 -10.74
N GLU A 552 -4.99 -2.04 -10.28
CA GLU A 552 -5.02 -3.28 -9.50
C GLU A 552 -4.75 -3.00 -8.02
N ALA A 553 -4.05 -3.89 -7.32
CA ALA A 553 -3.80 -3.76 -5.90
C ALA A 553 -2.80 -2.64 -5.61
N GLY A 554 -2.96 -1.97 -4.47
CA GLY A 554 -1.92 -1.04 -3.99
C GLY A 554 -0.59 -1.75 -3.78
N VAL A 555 -0.62 -2.83 -2.98
CA VAL A 555 0.51 -3.75 -2.79
C VAL A 555 0.05 -5.17 -3.09
N TYR A 556 0.77 -5.86 -3.96
CA TYR A 556 0.48 -7.24 -4.34
C TYR A 556 1.62 -8.19 -3.97
N ILE A 557 1.34 -9.18 -3.13
CA ILE A 557 2.30 -10.19 -2.67
C ILE A 557 1.90 -11.56 -3.20
N LEU A 558 2.81 -12.22 -3.92
CA LEU A 558 2.55 -13.49 -4.60
C LEU A 558 3.78 -14.42 -4.60
N PHE A 559 3.58 -15.71 -4.86
CA PHE A 559 4.64 -16.72 -5.03
C PHE A 559 5.73 -16.65 -3.95
N SER A 560 5.33 -16.83 -2.69
CA SER A 560 6.22 -16.80 -1.52
C SER A 560 6.95 -15.46 -1.29
N GLY A 561 6.50 -14.35 -1.88
CA GLY A 561 6.94 -13.02 -1.48
C GLY A 561 6.70 -12.79 0.02
N ASN A 562 7.63 -12.10 0.69
CA ASN A 562 7.59 -11.89 2.15
C ASN A 562 8.10 -10.50 2.55
N PRO A 563 7.38 -9.41 2.20
CA PRO A 563 7.77 -8.05 2.56
C PRO A 563 7.31 -7.66 3.97
N VAL A 564 7.92 -6.59 4.48
CA VAL A 564 7.40 -5.80 5.59
C VAL A 564 6.70 -4.57 5.01
N VAL A 565 5.41 -4.39 5.32
CA VAL A 565 4.58 -3.29 4.85
C VAL A 565 4.08 -2.53 6.08
N SER A 566 4.61 -1.33 6.35
CA SER A 566 4.24 -0.60 7.57
C SER A 566 4.01 0.90 7.42
N GLY A 567 3.00 1.45 8.10
CA GLY A 567 2.75 2.89 8.13
C GLY A 567 2.37 3.50 6.77
N ASN A 568 1.98 2.70 5.77
CA ASN A 568 1.64 3.20 4.44
C ASN A 568 0.18 3.66 4.38
N HIS A 569 -0.07 4.65 3.54
CA HIS A 569 -1.41 5.12 3.18
C HIS A 569 -1.79 4.56 1.81
N ILE A 570 -2.71 3.60 1.78
CA ILE A 570 -3.13 2.89 0.58
C ILE A 570 -4.59 3.19 0.29
N PHE A 571 -4.88 3.97 -0.75
CA PHE A 571 -6.24 4.50 -0.94
C PHE A 571 -6.69 4.70 -2.37
N GLN A 572 -8.01 4.72 -2.58
CA GLN A 572 -8.62 5.04 -3.89
C GLN A 572 -8.14 4.13 -5.05
N GLY A 573 -7.66 2.92 -4.76
CA GLY A 573 -7.36 1.91 -5.78
C GLY A 573 -8.62 1.31 -6.39
N GLN A 574 -8.53 0.83 -7.64
CA GLN A 574 -9.65 0.19 -8.33
C GLN A 574 -9.82 -1.30 -7.99
N ALA A 575 -8.87 -1.89 -7.26
CA ALA A 575 -8.98 -3.23 -6.70
C ALA A 575 -8.74 -3.21 -5.18
N ALA A 576 -8.11 -4.25 -4.64
CA ALA A 576 -7.81 -4.34 -3.21
C ALA A 576 -6.71 -3.36 -2.78
N GLY A 577 -6.71 -2.91 -1.53
CA GLY A 577 -5.59 -2.12 -1.00
C GLY A 577 -4.32 -2.97 -0.96
N ILE A 578 -4.40 -4.12 -0.29
CA ILE A 578 -3.32 -5.12 -0.25
C ILE A 578 -3.88 -6.48 -0.67
N ALA A 579 -3.24 -7.15 -1.62
CA ALA A 579 -3.57 -8.51 -2.04
C ALA A 579 -2.42 -9.47 -1.69
N ILE A 580 -2.74 -10.63 -1.13
CA ILE A 580 -1.80 -11.69 -0.74
C ILE A 580 -2.29 -13.02 -1.31
N ASN A 581 -1.62 -13.51 -2.35
CA ASN A 581 -2.01 -14.72 -3.08
C ASN A 581 -0.85 -15.71 -3.23
N GLU A 582 -1.14 -16.92 -3.69
CA GLU A 582 -0.15 -17.93 -4.12
C GLU A 582 0.97 -18.15 -3.09
N ASN A 583 0.58 -18.49 -1.86
CA ASN A 583 1.46 -18.68 -0.70
C ASN A 583 2.30 -17.44 -0.31
N GLY A 584 1.89 -16.25 -0.73
CA GLY A 584 2.45 -14.98 -0.27
C GLY A 584 2.36 -14.84 1.26
N ARG A 585 3.38 -14.24 1.85
CA ARG A 585 3.49 -13.95 3.29
C ARG A 585 3.80 -12.48 3.49
N GLY A 586 4.08 -12.07 4.72
CA GLY A 586 4.53 -10.72 5.01
C GLY A 586 4.01 -10.22 6.33
N THR A 587 4.66 -9.17 6.84
CA THR A 587 4.23 -8.47 8.05
C THR A 587 3.63 -7.13 7.65
N ILE A 588 2.33 -6.98 7.83
CA ILE A 588 1.53 -5.83 7.41
C ILE A 588 1.04 -5.13 8.69
N THR A 589 1.65 -3.99 9.02
CA THR A 589 1.45 -3.32 10.31
C THR A 589 1.14 -1.84 10.21
N GLU A 590 0.22 -1.32 11.00
CA GLU A 590 0.02 0.14 11.14
C GLU A 590 -0.28 0.88 9.81
N ASN A 591 -0.80 0.17 8.80
CA ASN A 591 -1.17 0.79 7.52
C ASN A 591 -2.58 1.36 7.59
N VAL A 592 -2.80 2.42 6.81
CA VAL A 592 -4.11 3.04 6.59
C VAL A 592 -4.58 2.63 5.19
N ILE A 593 -5.61 1.80 5.13
CA ILE A 593 -6.17 1.23 3.90
C ILE A 593 -7.60 1.73 3.75
N ARG A 594 -7.86 2.62 2.78
CA ARG A 594 -9.18 3.27 2.68
C ARG A 594 -9.68 3.56 1.27
N GLU A 595 -10.99 3.65 1.10
CA GLU A 595 -11.63 4.08 -0.16
C GLU A 595 -11.23 3.24 -1.40
N ASN A 596 -10.77 2.00 -1.21
CA ASN A 596 -10.48 1.07 -2.30
C ASN A 596 -11.79 0.46 -2.82
N GLN A 597 -11.87 0.22 -4.14
CA GLN A 597 -13.10 -0.25 -4.78
C GLN A 597 -13.47 -1.68 -4.38
N TRP A 598 -12.48 -2.55 -4.19
CA TRP A 598 -12.66 -3.93 -3.73
C TRP A 598 -12.20 -4.08 -2.28
N GLY A 599 -12.05 -5.32 -1.78
CA GLY A 599 -11.67 -5.62 -0.41
C GLY A 599 -10.45 -4.82 0.06
N GLY A 600 -10.48 -4.26 1.27
CA GLY A 600 -9.34 -3.51 1.81
C GLY A 600 -8.06 -4.36 1.81
N VAL A 601 -8.14 -5.56 2.40
CA VAL A 601 -7.10 -6.60 2.33
C VAL A 601 -7.72 -7.89 1.80
N ASP A 602 -7.11 -8.51 0.80
CA ASP A 602 -7.56 -9.76 0.19
C ASP A 602 -6.49 -10.86 0.31
N ILE A 603 -6.82 -11.97 0.98
CA ILE A 603 -5.91 -13.08 1.29
C ILE A 603 -6.45 -14.35 0.65
N ARG A 604 -5.79 -14.90 -0.37
CA ARG A 604 -6.27 -16.11 -1.08
C ARG A 604 -5.15 -17.09 -1.40
N ARG A 605 -5.55 -18.28 -1.86
CA ARG A 605 -4.66 -19.28 -2.49
C ARG A 605 -3.42 -19.59 -1.63
N GLY A 606 -3.64 -19.90 -0.36
CA GLY A 606 -2.56 -20.22 0.57
C GLY A 606 -1.83 -19.02 1.18
N GLY A 607 -2.24 -17.79 0.91
CA GLY A 607 -1.67 -16.60 1.54
C GLY A 607 -1.71 -16.68 3.07
N ASP A 608 -0.60 -16.34 3.73
CA ASP A 608 -0.42 -16.46 5.18
C ASP A 608 0.30 -15.22 5.77
N PRO A 609 -0.36 -14.05 5.77
CA PRO A 609 0.24 -12.82 6.30
C PRO A 609 0.09 -12.69 7.82
N ILE A 610 0.85 -11.76 8.39
CA ILE A 610 0.62 -11.18 9.71
C ILE A 610 0.04 -9.79 9.51
N LEU A 611 -1.26 -9.64 9.73
CA LEU A 611 -1.97 -8.37 9.63
C LEU A 611 -2.23 -7.83 11.04
N ARG A 612 -1.49 -6.79 11.46
CA ARG A 612 -1.55 -6.29 12.84
C ARG A 612 -1.70 -4.78 12.95
N ASN A 613 -2.61 -4.29 13.80
CA ASN A 613 -2.80 -2.86 14.11
C ASN A 613 -3.04 -1.97 12.87
N ASN A 614 -3.67 -2.48 11.81
CA ASN A 614 -3.99 -1.69 10.61
C ASN A 614 -5.36 -1.01 10.75
N TYR A 615 -5.53 0.09 10.03
CA TYR A 615 -6.79 0.82 9.88
C TYR A 615 -7.37 0.51 8.50
N ILE A 616 -8.48 -0.22 8.44
CA ILE A 616 -9.10 -0.69 7.20
C ILE A 616 -10.51 -0.13 7.13
N CYS A 617 -10.69 0.95 6.37
CA CYS A 617 -11.90 1.75 6.51
C CYS A 617 -12.42 2.40 5.23
N TYR A 618 -13.72 2.74 5.24
CA TYR A 618 -14.36 3.44 4.13
C TYR A 618 -14.18 2.76 2.76
N GLY A 619 -13.95 1.44 2.74
CA GLY A 619 -13.89 0.64 1.52
C GLY A 619 -15.26 0.56 0.85
N TYR A 620 -15.27 0.47 -0.48
CA TYR A 620 -16.50 0.30 -1.25
C TYR A 620 -17.03 -1.15 -1.26
N SER A 621 -16.26 -2.08 -0.72
CA SER A 621 -16.57 -3.50 -0.55
C SER A 621 -16.27 -3.93 0.90
N ASP A 622 -15.84 -5.16 1.12
CA ASP A 622 -15.53 -5.72 2.44
C ASP A 622 -14.19 -5.18 2.99
N GLY A 623 -14.02 -5.15 4.30
CA GLY A 623 -12.77 -4.70 4.92
C GLY A 623 -11.62 -5.68 4.68
N VAL A 624 -11.75 -6.90 5.23
CA VAL A 624 -10.79 -8.00 5.05
C VAL A 624 -11.49 -9.20 4.44
N VAL A 625 -10.93 -9.72 3.35
CA VAL A 625 -11.41 -10.93 2.67
C VAL A 625 -10.38 -12.04 2.85
N VAL A 626 -10.79 -13.16 3.43
CA VAL A 626 -10.00 -14.38 3.54
C VAL A 626 -10.63 -15.43 2.63
N GLY A 627 -10.09 -15.53 1.42
CA GLY A 627 -10.56 -16.42 0.37
C GLY A 627 -10.09 -17.87 0.48
N GLU A 628 -10.29 -18.61 -0.61
CA GLU A 628 -9.94 -20.03 -0.74
C GLU A 628 -8.54 -20.33 -0.20
N ARG A 629 -8.42 -21.27 0.75
CA ARG A 629 -7.15 -21.67 1.38
C ARG A 629 -6.38 -20.52 2.06
N GLY A 630 -7.00 -19.37 2.28
CA GLY A 630 -6.41 -18.24 2.98
C GLY A 630 -6.13 -18.56 4.45
N ARG A 631 -5.00 -18.07 4.95
CA ARG A 631 -4.52 -18.23 6.33
C ARG A 631 -4.09 -16.87 6.86
N GLY A 632 -3.34 -16.85 7.94
CA GLY A 632 -2.77 -15.64 8.52
C GLY A 632 -3.29 -15.32 9.91
N LEU A 633 -2.51 -14.48 10.58
CA LEU A 633 -2.85 -13.88 11.86
C LEU A 633 -3.38 -12.47 11.61
N ILE A 634 -4.62 -12.22 11.98
CA ILE A 634 -5.30 -10.93 11.88
C ILE A 634 -5.53 -10.45 13.32
N GLU A 635 -4.68 -9.53 13.79
CA GLU A 635 -4.64 -9.14 15.20
C GLU A 635 -4.73 -7.62 15.43
N GLY A 636 -5.61 -7.16 16.33
CA GLY A 636 -5.61 -5.76 16.76
C GLY A 636 -5.97 -4.74 15.68
N ASN A 637 -6.54 -5.15 14.55
CA ASN A 637 -6.89 -4.26 13.45
C ASN A 637 -8.20 -3.52 13.73
N GLN A 638 -8.31 -2.29 13.21
CA GLN A 638 -9.53 -1.48 13.23
C GLN A 638 -10.17 -1.51 11.86
N VAL A 639 -11.27 -2.26 11.72
CA VAL A 639 -11.99 -2.48 10.48
C VAL A 639 -13.36 -1.82 10.56
N PHE A 640 -13.54 -0.68 9.88
CA PHE A 640 -14.73 0.14 10.10
C PHE A 640 -15.26 0.92 8.90
N CYS A 641 -16.56 1.20 8.91
CA CYS A 641 -17.23 1.99 7.86
C CYS A 641 -17.04 1.45 6.43
N ASN A 642 -16.80 0.15 6.26
CA ASN A 642 -16.78 -0.46 4.94
C ASN A 642 -18.22 -0.72 4.45
N LYS A 643 -18.47 -0.56 3.15
CA LYS A 643 -19.81 -0.75 2.56
C LYS A 643 -20.26 -2.22 2.57
N GLY A 644 -19.33 -3.16 2.62
CA GLY A 644 -19.60 -4.59 2.76
C GLY A 644 -19.56 -5.07 4.21
N CYS A 645 -19.05 -6.29 4.39
CA CYS A 645 -18.71 -6.88 5.67
C CYS A 645 -17.43 -6.24 6.24
N GLY A 646 -17.28 -6.25 7.55
CA GLY A 646 -15.97 -5.95 8.14
C GLY A 646 -14.94 -7.01 7.74
N VAL A 647 -15.22 -8.27 8.06
CA VAL A 647 -14.39 -9.42 7.68
C VAL A 647 -15.25 -10.49 7.01
N TRP A 648 -14.81 -11.00 5.87
CA TRP A 648 -15.44 -12.10 5.15
C TRP A 648 -14.46 -13.27 4.97
N VAL A 649 -14.81 -14.42 5.53
CA VAL A 649 -14.04 -15.67 5.48
C VAL A 649 -14.74 -16.68 4.56
N MET A 650 -14.00 -17.31 3.64
CA MET A 650 -14.51 -18.24 2.61
C MET A 650 -13.99 -19.68 2.79
N SER A 651 -14.38 -20.61 1.91
CA SER A 651 -14.09 -22.06 2.00
C SER A 651 -12.61 -22.42 2.19
N SER A 652 -12.36 -23.43 3.04
CA SER A 652 -11.03 -24.00 3.32
C SER A 652 -10.01 -23.00 3.86
N SER A 653 -10.47 -21.88 4.42
CA SER A 653 -9.62 -20.89 5.05
C SER A 653 -9.49 -21.14 6.56
N LEU A 654 -8.31 -20.85 7.10
CA LEU A 654 -7.99 -21.07 8.51
C LEU A 654 -7.36 -19.82 9.14
N PRO A 655 -8.05 -18.66 9.13
CA PRO A 655 -7.53 -17.45 9.75
C PRO A 655 -7.58 -17.51 11.28
N GLN A 656 -6.67 -16.78 11.92
CA GLN A 656 -6.75 -16.44 13.34
C GLN A 656 -7.13 -14.96 13.50
N LEU A 657 -8.33 -14.69 13.98
CA LEU A 657 -8.87 -13.36 14.21
C LEU A 657 -8.80 -13.07 15.71
N LEU A 658 -7.84 -12.25 16.14
CA LEU A 658 -7.57 -11.97 17.55
C LEU A 658 -7.70 -10.48 17.87
N SER A 659 -8.50 -10.11 18.86
CA SER A 659 -8.53 -8.73 19.41
C SER A 659 -8.78 -7.62 18.37
N ASN A 660 -9.51 -7.89 17.29
CA ASN A 660 -9.83 -6.89 16.27
C ASN A 660 -11.08 -6.07 16.65
N TYR A 661 -11.12 -4.82 16.21
CA TYR A 661 -12.27 -3.93 16.31
C TYR A 661 -12.97 -3.86 14.95
N ILE A 662 -14.10 -4.55 14.82
CA ILE A 662 -14.87 -4.66 13.59
C ILE A 662 -16.19 -3.92 13.76
N ILE A 663 -16.17 -2.62 13.48
CA ILE A 663 -17.22 -1.70 13.92
C ILE A 663 -17.83 -0.89 12.78
N HIS A 664 -19.10 -0.50 12.88
CA HIS A 664 -19.72 0.44 11.93
C HIS A 664 -19.68 0.02 10.44
N ASN A 665 -19.56 -1.27 10.12
CA ASN A 665 -19.61 -1.74 8.73
C ASN A 665 -21.08 -1.87 8.27
N CYS A 666 -21.36 -1.65 6.99
CA CYS A 666 -22.74 -1.55 6.51
C CYS A 666 -23.50 -2.88 6.49
N MET A 667 -22.79 -4.02 6.42
CA MET A 667 -23.39 -5.36 6.48
C MET A 667 -23.02 -6.09 7.78
N TYR A 668 -22.35 -7.23 7.67
CA TYR A 668 -21.95 -8.06 8.79
C TYR A 668 -20.68 -7.52 9.44
N GLY A 669 -20.52 -7.72 10.75
CA GLY A 669 -19.21 -7.55 11.39
C GLY A 669 -18.24 -8.59 10.83
N LEU A 670 -18.48 -9.86 11.16
CA LEU A 670 -17.75 -11.01 10.64
C LEU A 670 -18.72 -11.97 9.96
N ALA A 671 -18.41 -12.37 8.73
CA ALA A 671 -19.16 -13.38 7.99
C ALA A 671 -18.27 -14.57 7.61
N VAL A 672 -18.68 -15.79 7.99
CA VAL A 672 -17.97 -17.04 7.73
C VAL A 672 -18.79 -17.90 6.79
N PHE A 673 -18.32 -18.06 5.56
CA PHE A 673 -18.96 -18.81 4.48
C PHE A 673 -18.03 -19.91 3.97
N CYS A 674 -18.09 -21.10 4.57
CA CYS A 674 -17.25 -22.23 4.15
C CYS A 674 -18.12 -23.37 3.61
N ARG A 675 -17.96 -23.70 2.33
CA ARG A 675 -18.55 -24.89 1.71
C ARG A 675 -17.44 -25.85 1.34
N LYS A 676 -17.52 -27.09 1.83
CA LYS A 676 -16.66 -28.19 1.40
C LYS A 676 -17.21 -28.72 0.07
N ASP A 677 -16.51 -28.48 -1.02
CA ASP A 677 -16.86 -29.09 -2.31
C ASP A 677 -16.71 -30.62 -2.22
N PRO A 678 -17.70 -31.41 -2.67
CA PRO A 678 -17.65 -32.87 -2.60
C PRO A 678 -16.57 -33.56 -3.46
N GLU A 679 -15.81 -32.86 -4.31
CA GLU A 679 -15.10 -33.48 -5.46
C GLU A 679 -13.56 -33.35 -5.48
N ASN A 680 -12.87 -33.11 -4.35
CA ASN A 680 -11.40 -33.07 -4.35
C ASN A 680 -10.70 -34.42 -4.04
N ILE A 681 -11.27 -35.55 -4.46
CA ILE A 681 -10.66 -36.89 -4.32
C ILE A 681 -9.93 -37.37 -5.60
N GLU A 682 -10.04 -36.70 -6.75
CA GLU A 682 -9.33 -37.13 -7.96
C GLU A 682 -8.63 -35.97 -8.69
N VAL A 683 -7.47 -35.52 -8.18
CA VAL A 683 -6.42 -34.94 -9.05
C VAL A 683 -5.05 -35.39 -8.55
N ARG A 684 -4.73 -36.65 -8.83
CA ARG A 684 -3.37 -37.15 -8.90
C ARG A 684 -3.18 -37.80 -10.27
N GLU A 685 -3.23 -36.99 -11.32
CA GLU A 685 -2.55 -37.16 -12.61
C GLU A 685 -2.91 -36.00 -13.53
N GLY A 686 -1.95 -35.53 -14.32
CA GLY A 686 -1.99 -34.22 -14.97
C GLY A 686 -2.96 -34.08 -16.14
N ASN A 687 -3.59 -32.91 -16.24
CA ASN A 687 -3.70 -32.10 -17.45
C ASN A 687 -4.54 -30.84 -17.16
N TRP A 688 -4.02 -29.65 -17.49
CA TRP A 688 -4.78 -28.40 -17.44
C TRP A 688 -5.53 -28.17 -18.75
N PRO A 689 -6.81 -27.74 -18.71
CA PRO A 689 -7.39 -26.91 -19.76
C PRO A 689 -7.57 -25.47 -19.27
N GLY A 690 -7.26 -24.52 -20.17
CA GLY A 690 -7.18 -23.10 -19.91
C GLY A 690 -8.51 -22.34 -19.90
N GLN A 691 -8.47 -21.21 -19.20
CA GLN A 691 -8.98 -19.87 -19.55
C GLN A 691 -10.21 -19.78 -20.49
N GLU A 692 -11.35 -19.33 -19.95
CA GLU A 692 -12.31 -18.54 -20.73
C GLU A 692 -12.78 -17.31 -19.95
N GLY A 693 -12.62 -16.15 -20.59
CA GLY A 693 -13.25 -14.90 -20.25
C GLY A 693 -14.65 -14.82 -20.88
N ILE A 694 -15.53 -14.07 -20.23
CA ILE A 694 -16.89 -13.80 -20.71
C ILE A 694 -16.83 -12.66 -21.72
N ALA A 695 -17.13 -12.97 -22.98
CA ALA A 695 -17.52 -12.00 -24.01
C ALA A 695 -19.01 -12.22 -24.34
N GLY A 696 -19.78 -11.13 -24.36
CA GLY A 696 -21.18 -11.12 -24.77
C GLY A 696 -21.35 -11.21 -26.29
N GLU A 697 -22.46 -11.84 -26.69
CA GLU A 697 -22.90 -12.10 -28.06
C GLU A 697 -23.24 -10.84 -28.88
N GLY A 698 -23.14 -10.97 -30.21
CA GLY A 698 -24.05 -10.27 -31.13
C GLY A 698 -23.54 -9.90 -32.52
N GLY A 699 -23.59 -10.85 -33.47
CA GLY A 699 -24.10 -10.59 -34.83
C GLY A 699 -23.13 -10.28 -36.00
N GLY A 700 -23.01 -11.24 -36.92
CA GLY A 700 -23.32 -11.00 -38.35
C GLY A 700 -22.20 -10.77 -39.37
N ALA A 701 -21.95 -11.80 -40.19
CA ALA A 701 -21.80 -11.77 -41.66
C ALA A 701 -20.46 -11.32 -42.33
N ASP A 702 -19.79 -12.34 -42.92
CA ASP A 702 -19.40 -12.47 -44.34
C ASP A 702 -18.23 -11.66 -44.97
N ARG A 703 -17.30 -12.45 -45.56
CA ARG A 703 -16.49 -12.27 -46.80
C ARG A 703 -15.01 -11.81 -46.77
N ARG A 704 -14.17 -12.78 -47.19
CA ARG A 704 -13.04 -12.77 -48.16
C ARG A 704 -12.27 -11.46 -48.44
N GLY A 705 -10.93 -11.55 -48.39
CA GLY A 705 -10.04 -10.89 -49.36
C GLY A 705 -8.66 -10.45 -48.85
N VAL A 706 -7.63 -11.24 -49.19
CA VAL A 706 -6.29 -10.88 -49.72
C VAL A 706 -5.46 -9.74 -49.06
N GLU A 707 -4.31 -10.17 -48.51
CA GLU A 707 -2.93 -9.62 -48.49
C GLU A 707 -2.62 -8.10 -48.44
N GLY A 708 -1.71 -7.71 -47.53
CA GLY A 708 -0.87 -6.52 -47.69
C GLY A 708 -0.47 -5.76 -46.41
N GLU A 709 0.59 -6.23 -45.74
CA GLU A 709 1.62 -5.50 -44.94
C GLU A 709 1.27 -4.50 -43.81
N GLY A 710 1.92 -4.73 -42.65
CA GLY A 710 2.45 -3.69 -41.76
C GLY A 710 1.79 -3.58 -40.39
N ARG A 711 2.30 -4.30 -39.36
CA ARG A 711 2.25 -3.84 -37.97
C ARG A 711 3.31 -4.49 -37.08
N GLU A 712 4.08 -3.60 -36.48
CA GLU A 712 5.19 -3.81 -35.55
C GLU A 712 4.73 -4.43 -34.22
N GLY A 713 5.46 -5.45 -33.78
CA GLY A 713 6.15 -5.44 -32.49
C GLY A 713 5.32 -5.32 -31.21
N GLN A 714 4.40 -6.24 -30.95
CA GLN A 714 4.05 -6.64 -29.58
C GLN A 714 5.17 -7.57 -29.08
N GLU A 715 6.22 -7.02 -28.46
CA GLU A 715 7.22 -7.83 -27.77
C GLU A 715 6.57 -8.46 -26.53
N ASN A 716 6.48 -9.79 -26.61
CA ASN A 716 5.77 -10.68 -25.71
C ASN A 716 6.46 -10.80 -24.34
N PHE A 717 5.60 -11.03 -23.34
CA PHE A 717 5.87 -11.49 -21.98
C PHE A 717 6.44 -12.94 -21.93
N ASN A 718 7.38 -13.29 -22.80
CA ASN A 718 7.97 -14.63 -22.87
C ASN A 718 9.50 -14.55 -23.06
N GLU A 719 10.19 -14.07 -22.03
CA GLU A 719 11.59 -14.44 -21.81
C GLU A 719 11.74 -14.88 -20.35
N GLU A 720 11.70 -16.21 -20.16
CA GLU A 720 12.58 -17.01 -19.29
C GLU A 720 11.92 -18.37 -19.04
N GLY A 721 11.95 -19.21 -20.06
CA GLY A 721 12.01 -20.66 -19.89
C GLY A 721 13.47 -21.04 -19.67
N GLU A 722 13.96 -20.93 -18.44
CA GLU A 722 15.19 -21.60 -18.01
C GLU A 722 14.95 -22.30 -16.66
N LEU A 723 14.79 -23.61 -16.79
CA LEU A 723 15.21 -24.69 -15.89
C LEU A 723 15.02 -24.53 -14.37
N PHE A 724 14.02 -25.26 -13.89
CA PHE A 724 14.04 -25.95 -12.60
C PHE A 724 15.20 -26.95 -12.55
N ALA A 725 16.32 -26.57 -11.94
CA ALA A 725 17.27 -27.52 -11.38
C ALA A 725 18.17 -26.81 -10.36
N TRP A 726 17.92 -27.14 -9.08
CA TRP A 726 18.83 -27.05 -7.94
C TRP A 726 19.11 -25.64 -7.39
N ASP A 727 18.59 -25.40 -6.18
CA ASP A 727 19.47 -25.28 -5.02
C ASP A 727 18.69 -25.80 -3.81
N SER A 728 19.01 -27.04 -3.46
CA SER A 728 18.95 -27.56 -2.10
C SER A 728 20.05 -26.86 -1.30
N ASP A 729 19.81 -26.66 0.00
CA ASP A 729 20.80 -26.30 1.02
C ASP A 729 21.08 -24.80 1.22
N LEU A 730 20.08 -24.08 1.76
CA LEU A 730 20.30 -23.04 2.77
C LEU A 730 19.13 -23.03 3.77
N ASP A 731 19.00 -24.12 4.52
CA ASP A 731 18.26 -24.12 5.78
C ASP A 731 19.12 -23.51 6.90
N SER A 732 18.47 -22.78 7.82
CA SER A 732 18.82 -22.56 9.24
C SER A 732 18.87 -21.13 9.79
N GLU A 733 17.94 -20.23 9.45
CA GLU A 733 17.57 -19.13 10.39
C GLU A 733 16.08 -18.73 10.37
N ASP A 734 15.31 -19.03 9.31
CA ASP A 734 13.89 -18.64 9.20
C ASP A 734 12.90 -19.53 9.98
N GLU A 735 13.35 -20.64 10.58
CA GLU A 735 12.49 -21.49 11.42
C GLU A 735 12.19 -20.89 12.79
N ARG A 736 12.92 -19.87 13.27
CA ARG A 736 12.67 -19.29 14.60
C ARG A 736 11.37 -18.48 14.70
N HIS A 737 10.74 -18.13 13.58
CA HIS A 737 9.46 -17.39 13.56
C HIS A 737 8.25 -18.25 13.18
N SER A 738 8.46 -19.54 12.86
CA SER A 738 7.40 -20.46 12.41
C SER A 738 6.94 -21.48 13.46
N ALA A 739 7.20 -21.22 14.75
CA ALA A 739 6.66 -22.02 15.87
C ALA A 739 5.13 -21.85 16.07
N ARG A 740 4.37 -21.67 14.98
CA ARG A 740 2.91 -21.66 15.00
C ARG A 740 2.44 -23.10 14.99
N ARG A 741 1.79 -23.52 16.08
CA ARG A 741 1.11 -24.82 16.18
C ARG A 741 0.26 -25.04 14.92
N SER A 742 0.23 -26.26 14.40
CA SER A 742 -0.64 -26.60 13.26
C SER A 742 -2.10 -26.32 13.62
N ILE A 743 -2.66 -25.25 13.03
CA ILE A 743 -4.04 -24.85 13.26
C ILE A 743 -4.91 -25.69 12.32
N SER A 744 -5.82 -26.47 12.91
CA SER A 744 -6.79 -27.29 12.19
C SER A 744 -8.18 -26.66 12.11
N VAL A 745 -8.41 -25.54 12.81
CA VAL A 745 -9.73 -24.91 13.00
C VAL A 745 -9.58 -23.39 12.99
N ALA A 746 -10.43 -22.67 12.26
CA ALA A 746 -10.48 -21.21 12.29
C ALA A 746 -10.83 -20.69 13.68
N LEU A 747 -10.14 -19.65 14.14
CA LEU A 747 -10.24 -19.11 15.50
C LEU A 747 -10.66 -17.64 15.46
N VAL A 748 -11.72 -17.32 16.20
CA VAL A 748 -12.24 -15.96 16.40
C VAL A 748 -12.25 -15.68 17.89
N GLU A 749 -11.27 -14.93 18.38
CA GLU A 749 -11.07 -14.73 19.81
C GLU A 749 -10.89 -13.24 20.19
N SER A 750 -11.56 -12.83 21.27
CA SER A 750 -11.41 -11.48 21.85
C SER A 750 -11.72 -10.31 20.91
N ASN A 751 -12.47 -10.54 19.83
CA ASN A 751 -12.82 -9.46 18.88
C ASN A 751 -14.03 -8.66 19.38
N CYS A 752 -14.10 -7.40 18.96
CA CYS A 752 -15.21 -6.49 19.20
C CYS A 752 -15.97 -6.26 17.89
N MET A 753 -17.23 -6.70 17.82
CA MET A 753 -18.10 -6.58 16.66
C MET A 753 -19.30 -5.69 17.01
N SER A 754 -19.19 -4.40 16.70
CA SER A 754 -20.08 -3.38 17.26
C SER A 754 -20.71 -2.48 16.19
N TYR A 755 -21.96 -2.06 16.38
CA TYR A 755 -22.61 -1.06 15.51
C TYR A 755 -22.64 -1.42 14.01
N ASN A 756 -22.58 -2.71 13.64
CA ASN A 756 -22.66 -3.11 12.24
C ASN A 756 -24.13 -3.09 11.74
N GLY A 757 -24.31 -2.85 10.44
CA GLY A 757 -25.60 -2.61 9.80
C GLY A 757 -26.51 -3.83 9.66
N ALA A 758 -25.99 -5.04 9.86
CA ALA A 758 -26.72 -6.30 9.88
C ALA A 758 -26.37 -7.13 11.13
N VAL A 759 -25.88 -8.36 10.95
CA VAL A 759 -25.52 -9.28 12.04
C VAL A 759 -24.10 -9.02 12.52
N GLY A 760 -23.83 -9.15 13.83
CA GLY A 760 -22.47 -9.10 14.36
C GLY A 760 -21.58 -10.22 13.81
N LEU A 761 -21.97 -11.47 14.07
CA LEU A 761 -21.34 -12.68 13.53
C LEU A 761 -22.33 -13.53 12.73
N TYR A 762 -22.05 -13.73 11.45
CA TYR A 762 -22.82 -14.59 10.55
C TYR A 762 -22.03 -15.86 10.20
N VAL A 763 -22.62 -17.05 10.38
CA VAL A 763 -21.97 -18.34 10.13
C VAL A 763 -22.81 -19.22 9.21
N LYS A 764 -22.24 -19.58 8.06
CA LYS A 764 -22.73 -20.57 7.09
C LYS A 764 -21.55 -21.44 6.65
N SER A 765 -21.19 -22.40 7.47
CA SER A 765 -19.95 -23.17 7.35
C SER A 765 -20.18 -24.69 7.42
N THR A 766 -19.44 -25.47 6.63
CA THR A 766 -19.33 -26.92 6.78
C THR A 766 -18.06 -27.34 7.54
N GLU A 767 -17.29 -26.38 8.03
CA GLU A 767 -16.02 -26.57 8.72
C GLU A 767 -16.16 -26.20 10.21
N ALA A 768 -15.28 -26.73 11.05
CA ALA A 768 -15.30 -26.41 12.48
C ALA A 768 -14.91 -24.94 12.69
N LEU A 769 -15.58 -24.28 13.64
CA LEU A 769 -15.33 -22.88 13.98
C LEU A 769 -15.31 -22.70 15.50
N ASN A 770 -14.31 -21.97 15.99
CA ASN A 770 -14.13 -21.66 17.39
C ASN A 770 -14.27 -20.16 17.63
N VAL A 771 -15.27 -19.75 18.43
CA VAL A 771 -15.60 -18.36 18.71
C VAL A 771 -15.60 -18.14 20.23
N PHE A 772 -14.55 -17.49 20.72
CA PHE A 772 -14.25 -17.35 22.15
C PHE A 772 -14.13 -15.90 22.59
N ALA A 773 -14.73 -15.55 23.74
CA ALA A 773 -14.50 -14.27 24.40
C ALA A 773 -14.72 -13.02 23.52
N ASN A 774 -15.62 -13.06 22.53
CA ASN A 774 -15.91 -11.92 21.67
C ASN A 774 -16.99 -11.03 22.28
N LEU A 775 -16.86 -9.72 22.08
CA LEU A 775 -17.87 -8.72 22.41
C LEU A 775 -18.68 -8.41 21.15
N ILE A 776 -19.99 -8.60 21.19
CA ILE A 776 -20.90 -8.40 20.07
C ILE A 776 -22.06 -7.52 20.53
N ASN A 777 -22.01 -6.23 20.23
CA ASN A 777 -22.98 -5.29 20.76
C ASN A 777 -23.52 -4.27 19.75
N CYS A 778 -24.70 -3.75 20.03
CA CYS A 778 -25.31 -2.63 19.31
C CYS A 778 -25.41 -2.82 17.78
N ASN A 779 -25.40 -4.06 17.26
CA ASN A 779 -25.58 -4.32 15.84
C ASN A 779 -27.06 -4.18 15.47
N ARG A 780 -27.36 -3.71 14.25
CA ARG A 780 -28.76 -3.45 13.83
C ARG A 780 -29.60 -4.74 13.74
N GLY A 781 -28.97 -5.87 13.43
CA GLY A 781 -29.57 -7.19 13.31
C GLY A 781 -29.40 -8.06 14.55
N LEU A 782 -29.14 -9.35 14.33
CA LEU A 782 -28.84 -10.31 15.39
C LEU A 782 -27.41 -10.11 15.92
N GLY A 783 -27.15 -10.55 17.14
CA GLY A 783 -25.77 -10.67 17.61
C GLY A 783 -25.01 -11.75 16.83
N ILE A 784 -25.47 -13.00 16.95
CA ILE A 784 -24.90 -14.17 16.24
C ILE A 784 -26.00 -14.88 15.47
N ALA A 785 -25.74 -15.23 14.21
CA ALA A 785 -26.60 -16.07 13.38
C ALA A 785 -25.81 -17.26 12.83
N VAL A 786 -26.24 -18.49 13.14
CA VAL A 786 -25.68 -19.74 12.60
C VAL A 786 -26.74 -20.40 11.73
N LEU A 787 -26.59 -20.30 10.42
CA LEU A 787 -27.57 -20.82 9.45
C LEU A 787 -27.23 -22.18 8.87
N GLN A 788 -25.94 -22.53 8.83
CA GLN A 788 -25.48 -23.83 8.37
C GLN A 788 -24.20 -24.18 9.11
N SER A 789 -24.17 -25.34 9.78
CA SER A 789 -23.02 -25.83 10.56
C SER A 789 -23.00 -27.36 10.61
N SER A 790 -22.38 -28.03 9.62
CA SER A 790 -22.30 -29.50 9.62
C SER A 790 -21.27 -30.05 10.61
N GLN A 791 -20.19 -29.29 10.84
CA GLN A 791 -19.22 -29.51 11.91
C GLN A 791 -19.59 -28.67 13.14
N LEU A 792 -18.93 -28.95 14.26
CA LEU A 792 -19.20 -28.27 15.52
C LEU A 792 -18.72 -26.82 15.47
N THR A 793 -19.65 -25.88 15.64
CA THR A 793 -19.36 -24.47 15.93
C THR A 793 -19.42 -24.25 17.44
N ARG A 794 -18.30 -23.89 18.06
CA ARG A 794 -18.22 -23.60 19.50
C ARG A 794 -18.32 -22.10 19.74
N LEU A 795 -19.37 -21.69 20.44
CA LEU A 795 -19.60 -20.32 20.89
C LEU A 795 -19.44 -20.32 22.41
N ALA A 796 -18.30 -19.84 22.92
CA ALA A 796 -18.07 -19.81 24.34
C ALA A 796 -17.56 -18.48 24.88
N THR A 797 -18.00 -18.15 26.09
CA THR A 797 -17.60 -16.95 26.84
C THR A 797 -17.78 -15.62 26.09
N ASN A 798 -18.66 -15.58 25.09
CA ASN A 798 -18.95 -14.36 24.33
C ASN A 798 -19.94 -13.48 25.12
N CYS A 799 -19.84 -12.18 24.91
CA CYS A 799 -20.77 -11.19 25.46
C CYS A 799 -21.58 -10.56 24.34
N ILE A 800 -22.88 -10.80 24.33
CA ILE A 800 -23.78 -10.45 23.23
C ILE A 800 -24.88 -9.56 23.78
N LEU A 801 -24.80 -8.25 23.54
CA LEU A 801 -25.72 -7.31 24.19
C LEU A 801 -26.26 -6.19 23.30
N GLU A 802 -27.44 -5.69 23.63
CA GLU A 802 -28.06 -4.51 22.98
C GLU A 802 -28.18 -4.59 21.45
N ASN A 803 -28.30 -5.78 20.86
CA ASN A 803 -28.50 -5.91 19.42
C ASN A 803 -29.97 -5.61 19.05
N GLY A 804 -30.19 -5.08 17.84
CA GLY A 804 -31.48 -4.61 17.34
C GLY A 804 -32.50 -5.71 17.06
N ARG A 805 -32.08 -6.99 17.04
CA ARG A 805 -32.95 -8.17 17.00
C ARG A 805 -32.63 -9.11 18.17
N GLY A 806 -32.70 -10.44 17.97
CA GLY A 806 -32.30 -11.43 18.98
C GLY A 806 -30.79 -11.52 19.21
N GLY A 807 -30.39 -12.13 20.32
CA GLY A 807 -28.99 -12.34 20.68
C GLY A 807 -28.32 -13.39 19.80
N VAL A 808 -28.76 -14.66 19.92
CA VAL A 808 -28.23 -15.80 19.17
C VAL A 808 -29.36 -16.53 18.43
N ALA A 809 -29.17 -16.78 17.14
CA ALA A 809 -30.06 -17.62 16.33
C ALA A 809 -29.29 -18.82 15.75
N VAL A 810 -29.84 -20.02 15.90
CA VAL A 810 -29.31 -21.27 15.32
C VAL A 810 -30.39 -21.97 14.53
N GLU A 811 -30.14 -22.18 13.24
CA GLU A 811 -31.05 -22.85 12.32
C GLU A 811 -31.05 -24.37 12.44
N LYS A 812 -32.01 -25.01 11.75
CA LYS A 812 -32.13 -26.46 11.64
C LYS A 812 -30.84 -27.08 11.08
N ASP A 813 -30.57 -28.33 11.46
CA ASP A 813 -29.40 -29.12 11.03
C ASP A 813 -28.01 -28.54 11.37
N CYS A 814 -27.94 -27.49 12.18
CA CYS A 814 -26.69 -26.92 12.68
C CYS A 814 -26.18 -27.66 13.92
N ARG A 815 -24.86 -27.87 14.04
CA ARG A 815 -24.21 -28.39 15.25
C ARG A 815 -23.51 -27.29 16.04
N VAL A 816 -24.13 -26.86 17.14
CA VAL A 816 -23.65 -25.70 17.92
C VAL A 816 -23.53 -26.02 19.41
N GLU A 817 -22.42 -25.62 20.01
CA GLU A 817 -22.23 -25.61 21.47
C GLU A 817 -22.19 -24.16 21.97
N LEU A 818 -23.17 -23.78 22.78
CA LEU A 818 -23.27 -22.48 23.45
C LEU A 818 -22.89 -22.65 24.91
N ARG A 819 -21.69 -22.21 25.32
CA ARG A 819 -21.20 -22.41 26.68
C ARG A 819 -20.68 -21.14 27.35
N GLY A 820 -21.19 -20.79 28.52
CA GLY A 820 -20.60 -19.69 29.29
C GLY A 820 -20.84 -18.30 28.70
N ASN A 821 -21.76 -18.11 27.76
CA ASN A 821 -22.00 -16.82 27.11
C ASN A 821 -22.92 -15.94 27.97
N GLY A 822 -22.70 -14.62 27.91
CA GLY A 822 -23.59 -13.62 28.46
C GLY A 822 -24.41 -12.95 27.36
N ILE A 823 -25.74 -13.02 27.43
CA ILE A 823 -26.67 -12.56 26.40
C ILE A 823 -27.67 -11.58 27.02
N TYR A 824 -27.46 -10.29 26.78
CA TYR A 824 -28.06 -9.22 27.58
C TYR A 824 -28.85 -8.21 26.74
N GLU A 825 -30.03 -7.81 27.20
CA GLU A 825 -30.76 -6.62 26.69
C GLU A 825 -30.96 -6.54 25.16
N ASN A 826 -31.02 -7.68 24.46
CA ASN A 826 -31.29 -7.68 23.02
C ASN A 826 -32.79 -7.41 22.76
N SER A 827 -33.09 -6.79 21.62
CA SER A 827 -34.47 -6.34 21.30
C SER A 827 -35.44 -7.47 20.96
N GLY A 828 -34.95 -8.71 20.77
CA GLY A 828 -35.74 -9.91 20.51
C GLY A 828 -35.49 -11.03 21.52
N TYR A 829 -35.52 -12.28 21.07
CA TYR A 829 -35.16 -13.44 21.89
C TYR A 829 -33.70 -13.39 22.34
N GLY A 830 -33.37 -13.98 23.50
CA GLY A 830 -31.99 -14.17 23.91
C GLY A 830 -31.31 -15.22 23.02
N VAL A 831 -31.85 -16.43 23.02
CA VAL A 831 -31.40 -17.55 22.17
C VAL A 831 -32.61 -18.16 21.47
N SER A 832 -32.55 -18.30 20.14
CA SER A 832 -33.45 -19.14 19.35
C SER A 832 -32.65 -20.29 18.75
N PHE A 833 -33.05 -21.53 19.03
CA PHE A 833 -32.28 -22.72 18.69
C PHE A 833 -33.15 -23.79 18.02
N SER A 834 -32.83 -24.11 16.77
CA SER A 834 -33.53 -25.15 16.00
C SER A 834 -32.63 -26.31 15.54
N GLY A 835 -31.35 -26.28 15.93
CA GLY A 835 -30.33 -27.26 15.53
C GLY A 835 -30.11 -28.39 16.54
N ASN A 836 -28.93 -29.00 16.49
CA ASN A 836 -28.47 -30.03 17.43
C ASN A 836 -27.30 -29.52 18.27
N GLY A 837 -27.29 -29.82 19.57
CA GLY A 837 -26.16 -29.45 20.42
C GLY A 837 -26.49 -29.17 21.87
N GLN A 838 -25.80 -28.19 22.46
CA GLN A 838 -25.93 -27.92 23.90
C GLN A 838 -25.91 -26.41 24.19
N ILE A 839 -26.76 -25.99 25.12
CA ILE A 839 -26.81 -24.65 25.71
C ILE A 839 -26.51 -24.81 27.19
N VAL A 840 -25.27 -24.53 27.60
CA VAL A 840 -24.75 -24.88 28.92
C VAL A 840 -24.17 -23.66 29.62
N GLU A 841 -24.56 -23.42 30.87
CA GLU A 841 -23.94 -22.39 31.70
C GLU A 841 -23.97 -20.99 31.08
N ASN A 842 -25.05 -20.59 30.39
CA ASN A 842 -25.20 -19.24 29.84
C ASN A 842 -26.04 -18.36 30.76
N ASP A 843 -25.78 -17.05 30.69
CA ASP A 843 -26.56 -16.02 31.37
C ASP A 843 -27.37 -15.26 30.32
N VAL A 844 -28.69 -15.31 30.41
CA VAL A 844 -29.61 -14.72 29.43
C VAL A 844 -30.57 -13.78 30.14
N VAL A 845 -30.31 -12.48 30.07
CA VAL A 845 -30.97 -11.48 30.95
C VAL A 845 -31.49 -10.29 30.15
N GLY A 846 -32.68 -9.80 30.46
CA GLY A 846 -33.18 -8.50 29.97
C GLY A 846 -33.62 -8.46 28.49
N ASN A 847 -33.49 -9.55 27.74
CA ASN A 847 -33.92 -9.63 26.34
C ASN A 847 -35.46 -9.47 26.23
N ARG A 848 -35.92 -8.68 25.25
CA ARG A 848 -37.35 -8.29 25.09
C ARG A 848 -38.26 -9.41 24.58
N GLY A 849 -37.70 -10.52 24.09
CA GLY A 849 -38.42 -11.74 23.73
C GLY A 849 -38.16 -12.89 24.71
N CYS A 850 -38.50 -14.12 24.29
CA CYS A 850 -38.20 -15.30 25.08
C CYS A 850 -36.70 -15.38 25.40
N GLY A 851 -36.36 -15.79 26.64
CA GLY A 851 -34.96 -15.93 27.05
C GLY A 851 -34.26 -16.98 26.20
N ILE A 852 -34.68 -18.24 26.30
CA ILE A 852 -34.26 -19.34 25.44
C ILE A 852 -35.49 -19.95 24.80
N GLN A 853 -35.50 -20.01 23.47
CA GLN A 853 -36.54 -20.63 22.68
C GLN A 853 -35.90 -21.77 21.89
N VAL A 854 -36.44 -22.98 22.02
CA VAL A 854 -36.03 -24.14 21.23
C VAL A 854 -37.19 -24.55 20.34
N CYS A 855 -36.95 -24.67 19.04
CA CYS A 855 -37.99 -24.91 18.04
C CYS A 855 -37.71 -26.17 17.20
N GLY A 856 -38.77 -26.81 16.72
CA GLY A 856 -38.70 -27.89 15.72
C GLY A 856 -38.21 -29.23 16.27
N THR A 857 -37.57 -30.05 15.42
CA THR A 857 -37.05 -31.39 15.75
C THR A 857 -35.60 -31.35 16.25
N ALA A 858 -35.28 -30.40 17.12
CA ALA A 858 -33.94 -30.22 17.68
C ALA A 858 -33.56 -31.35 18.66
N ASP A 859 -32.31 -31.84 18.62
CA ASP A 859 -31.70 -32.68 19.67
C ASP A 859 -30.78 -31.83 20.55
N ILE A 860 -31.27 -31.42 21.73
CA ILE A 860 -30.61 -30.40 22.55
C ILE A 860 -30.48 -30.77 24.04
N LYS A 861 -29.39 -30.29 24.66
CA LYS A 861 -29.23 -30.25 26.12
C LYS A 861 -29.20 -28.80 26.60
N VAL A 862 -30.17 -28.40 27.40
CA VAL A 862 -30.23 -27.05 28.02
C VAL A 862 -29.95 -27.19 29.51
N MET A 863 -28.73 -26.84 29.93
CA MET A 863 -28.21 -27.18 31.26
C MET A 863 -27.62 -25.98 32.00
N ARG A 864 -27.98 -25.81 33.28
CA ARG A 864 -27.34 -24.84 34.20
C ARG A 864 -27.35 -23.38 33.73
N ASN A 865 -28.32 -22.99 32.90
CA ASN A 865 -28.46 -21.61 32.43
C ASN A 865 -29.21 -20.77 33.47
N ARG A 866 -28.86 -19.49 33.56
CA ARG A 866 -29.62 -18.50 34.33
C ARG A 866 -30.36 -17.61 33.36
N VAL A 867 -31.69 -17.62 33.44
CA VAL A 867 -32.53 -16.93 32.45
C VAL A 867 -33.50 -15.99 33.14
N GLN A 868 -33.52 -14.74 32.71
CA GLN A 868 -34.46 -13.73 33.16
C GLN A 868 -34.98 -12.95 31.93
N PRO A 869 -36.13 -13.34 31.36
CA PRO A 869 -36.72 -12.60 30.24
C PRO A 869 -37.24 -11.24 30.72
N SER A 870 -37.11 -10.17 29.93
CA SER A 870 -37.79 -8.91 30.28
C SER A 870 -39.28 -8.96 29.93
N GLN A 871 -39.60 -9.55 28.77
CA GLN A 871 -40.97 -9.90 28.35
C GLN A 871 -40.95 -11.29 27.69
N GLY A 872 -41.96 -12.12 27.94
CA GLY A 872 -42.05 -13.45 27.31
C GLY A 872 -41.68 -14.63 28.21
N CYS A 873 -41.54 -15.82 27.63
CA CYS A 873 -41.19 -17.03 28.37
C CYS A 873 -39.70 -17.06 28.73
N GLY A 874 -39.34 -17.65 29.87
CA GLY A 874 -37.93 -17.85 30.24
C GLY A 874 -37.28 -18.89 29.33
N ILE A 875 -37.77 -20.13 29.39
CA ILE A 875 -37.45 -21.20 28.44
C ILE A 875 -38.75 -21.67 27.78
N ALA A 876 -38.79 -21.69 26.45
CA ALA A 876 -39.92 -22.18 25.66
C ALA A 876 -39.48 -23.32 24.73
N MET A 877 -40.17 -24.45 24.79
CA MET A 877 -39.97 -25.61 23.91
C MET A 877 -41.16 -25.69 22.95
N LEU A 878 -40.92 -25.39 21.67
CA LEU A 878 -41.94 -25.29 20.63
C LEU A 878 -41.78 -26.40 19.59
N GLY A 879 -42.80 -27.25 19.44
CA GLY A 879 -42.76 -28.43 18.58
C GLY A 879 -42.08 -29.67 19.20
N PRO A 880 -41.81 -30.72 18.40
CA PRO A 880 -41.32 -32.03 18.86
C PRO A 880 -39.81 -32.02 19.15
N VAL A 881 -39.41 -31.28 20.19
CA VAL A 881 -38.01 -31.19 20.62
C VAL A 881 -37.60 -32.43 21.41
N LYS A 882 -36.49 -33.05 21.03
CA LYS A 882 -35.89 -34.17 21.75
C LYS A 882 -34.74 -33.63 22.60
N GLY A 883 -34.73 -33.91 23.91
CA GLY A 883 -33.68 -33.32 24.72
C GLY A 883 -33.92 -33.35 26.21
N VAL A 884 -32.96 -32.77 26.94
CA VAL A 884 -33.05 -32.61 28.39
C VAL A 884 -32.85 -31.16 28.76
N VAL A 885 -33.82 -30.59 29.48
CA VAL A 885 -33.72 -29.27 30.09
C VAL A 885 -33.57 -29.48 31.60
N HIS A 886 -32.38 -29.24 32.13
CA HIS A 886 -32.15 -29.48 33.56
C HIS A 886 -31.23 -28.50 34.28
N ASP A 887 -31.45 -28.39 35.59
CA ASP A 887 -30.70 -27.52 36.51
C ASP A 887 -30.65 -26.04 36.08
N ASN A 888 -31.65 -25.56 35.32
CA ASN A 888 -31.73 -24.16 34.93
C ASN A 888 -32.41 -23.33 36.04
N ILE A 889 -31.97 -22.09 36.21
CA ILE A 889 -32.55 -21.15 37.18
C ILE A 889 -33.28 -20.05 36.40
N LEU A 890 -34.59 -19.96 36.59
CA LEU A 890 -35.48 -19.04 35.89
C LEU A 890 -35.97 -17.98 36.87
N PHE A 891 -35.59 -16.73 36.62
CA PHE A 891 -36.00 -15.58 37.43
C PHE A 891 -37.21 -14.91 36.80
N GLN A 892 -38.17 -14.48 37.61
CA GLN A 892 -39.28 -13.68 37.13
C GLN A 892 -38.75 -12.33 36.62
N GLY A 893 -39.19 -11.98 35.39
CA GLY A 893 -38.86 -10.74 34.71
C GLY A 893 -39.63 -9.54 35.25
N HIS A 894 -40.01 -8.63 34.36
CA HIS A 894 -40.87 -7.49 34.71
C HIS A 894 -42.17 -7.96 35.39
N ARG A 895 -42.68 -7.20 36.38
CA ARG A 895 -43.92 -7.54 37.11
C ARG A 895 -45.14 -7.74 36.20
N ASP A 896 -45.13 -7.08 35.04
CA ASP A 896 -46.20 -7.18 34.03
C ASP A 896 -46.07 -8.41 33.10
N ASN A 897 -45.00 -9.19 33.21
CA ASN A 897 -44.82 -10.40 32.39
C ASN A 897 -45.74 -11.53 32.87
N ARG A 898 -46.85 -11.73 32.17
CA ARG A 898 -47.86 -12.78 32.47
C ARG A 898 -47.56 -14.13 31.80
N LYS A 899 -46.50 -14.26 31.00
CA LYS A 899 -46.18 -15.52 30.31
C LYS A 899 -45.49 -16.52 31.24
N ALA A 900 -45.66 -17.81 30.97
CA ALA A 900 -45.03 -18.87 31.75
C ALA A 900 -43.49 -18.81 31.62
N LEU A 901 -42.78 -18.90 32.74
CA LEU A 901 -41.31 -18.90 32.74
C LEU A 901 -40.73 -20.17 32.10
N LEU A 902 -41.44 -21.29 32.19
CA LEU A 902 -41.12 -22.53 31.50
C LEU A 902 -42.36 -22.97 30.72
N HIS A 903 -42.27 -22.99 29.41
CA HIS A 903 -43.34 -23.40 28.50
C HIS A 903 -42.91 -24.62 27.69
N MET A 904 -43.79 -25.62 27.60
CA MET A 904 -43.60 -26.81 26.79
C MET A 904 -44.90 -27.10 26.04
N ASP A 905 -44.82 -27.25 24.73
CA ASP A 905 -45.99 -27.54 23.92
C ASP A 905 -46.64 -28.88 24.32
N PRO A 906 -47.97 -28.96 24.38
CA PRO A 906 -48.71 -30.11 24.91
C PRO A 906 -48.53 -31.42 24.10
N GLY A 907 -47.93 -31.36 22.90
CA GLY A 907 -47.59 -32.51 22.07
C GLY A 907 -46.13 -32.98 22.17
N ASN A 908 -45.31 -32.42 23.06
CA ASN A 908 -43.90 -32.75 23.18
C ASN A 908 -43.64 -33.73 24.36
N GLU A 909 -43.64 -35.03 24.07
CA GLU A 909 -43.33 -36.09 25.05
C GLU A 909 -41.84 -36.46 25.09
N SER A 910 -41.05 -36.00 24.12
CA SER A 910 -39.64 -36.37 23.91
C SER A 910 -38.64 -35.52 24.69
N CYS A 911 -39.08 -34.39 25.26
CA CYS A 911 -38.26 -33.50 26.07
C CYS A 911 -38.44 -33.78 27.56
N VAL A 912 -37.34 -33.98 28.28
CA VAL A 912 -37.35 -34.28 29.71
C VAL A 912 -36.94 -33.04 30.52
N LEU A 913 -37.86 -32.55 31.36
CA LEU A 913 -37.62 -31.45 32.31
C LEU A 913 -37.18 -32.01 33.68
N ARG A 914 -36.02 -31.64 34.21
CA ARG A 914 -35.52 -32.08 35.53
C ARG A 914 -34.90 -30.94 36.32
N ASN A 915 -35.21 -30.82 37.62
CA ASN A 915 -34.52 -29.89 38.54
C ASN A 915 -34.43 -28.41 38.08
N ASN A 916 -35.39 -27.90 37.30
CA ASN A 916 -35.42 -26.49 36.93
C ASN A 916 -36.06 -25.67 38.06
N SER A 917 -35.35 -24.66 38.56
CA SER A 917 -35.80 -23.81 39.67
C SER A 917 -36.45 -22.54 39.12
N ILE A 918 -37.69 -22.27 39.53
CA ILE A 918 -38.44 -21.06 39.14
C ILE A 918 -38.57 -20.15 40.35
N LEU A 919 -38.01 -18.94 40.26
CA LEU A 919 -38.02 -17.92 41.31
C LEU A 919 -39.01 -16.82 40.93
N ARG A 920 -40.11 -16.67 41.68
CA ARG A 920 -41.20 -15.68 41.47
C ARG A 920 -41.22 -14.59 42.54
N HIS A 921 -41.73 -13.40 42.26
CA HIS A 921 -41.94 -12.40 43.31
C HIS A 921 -42.90 -12.92 44.39
N ASP A 922 -42.47 -12.94 45.66
CA ASP A 922 -43.36 -13.12 46.80
C ASP A 922 -44.06 -11.78 47.09
N ASP A 923 -45.38 -11.74 46.92
CA ASP A 923 -46.22 -10.58 47.25
C ASP A 923 -46.42 -10.39 48.77
N SER A 924 -45.69 -11.13 49.62
CA SER A 924 -45.98 -11.25 51.05
C SER A 924 -44.78 -11.01 51.99
N CYS A 925 -43.92 -10.02 51.74
CA CYS A 925 -43.18 -9.35 52.84
C CYS A 925 -42.42 -8.10 52.39
N THR A 926 -42.67 -6.96 53.03
CA THR A 926 -42.10 -5.63 52.74
C THR A 926 -40.64 -5.44 53.20
N SER A 927 -39.79 -6.47 53.20
CA SER A 927 -38.37 -6.28 53.60
C SER A 927 -37.32 -7.15 52.89
N VAL A 928 -37.69 -7.92 51.87
CA VAL A 928 -36.73 -8.70 51.05
C VAL A 928 -36.71 -8.13 49.63
N PRO A 929 -35.55 -7.80 49.04
CA PRO A 929 -35.50 -7.31 47.67
C PRO A 929 -36.03 -8.37 46.70
N PRO A 930 -36.67 -7.96 45.58
CA PRO A 930 -37.23 -8.89 44.60
C PRO A 930 -36.17 -9.88 44.11
N TRP A 931 -36.53 -11.15 43.84
CA TRP A 931 -35.62 -12.17 43.27
C TRP A 931 -35.25 -11.83 41.81
N VAL A 932 -34.43 -10.80 41.68
CA VAL A 932 -33.81 -10.30 40.46
C VAL A 932 -32.42 -10.90 40.41
N MET A 933 -31.98 -11.28 39.22
CA MET A 933 -30.56 -11.56 39.03
C MET A 933 -29.79 -10.23 39.18
N GLU A 934 -29.32 -9.93 40.39
CA GLU A 934 -28.44 -8.80 40.64
C GLU A 934 -27.04 -9.13 40.12
N ASN A 935 -26.68 -8.51 38.99
CA ASN A 935 -25.33 -8.45 38.42
C ASN A 935 -24.56 -9.78 38.47
N PRO A 936 -24.94 -10.78 37.64
CA PRO A 936 -24.41 -12.14 37.74
C PRO A 936 -22.88 -12.17 37.56
N PRO A 937 -22.15 -12.99 38.33
CA PRO A 937 -20.70 -13.10 38.19
C PRO A 937 -20.34 -13.70 36.82
N PRO A 938 -19.17 -13.35 36.24
CA PRO A 938 -18.71 -13.87 34.96
C PRO A 938 -18.78 -15.40 34.89
N ARG A 939 -19.31 -15.93 33.79
CA ARG A 939 -19.22 -17.36 33.47
C ARG A 939 -18.13 -17.64 32.43
N PRO A 940 -17.48 -18.81 32.49
CA PRO A 940 -17.59 -19.84 33.54
C PRO A 940 -17.00 -19.34 34.87
N LEU A 941 -17.58 -19.78 35.99
CA LEU A 941 -16.99 -19.56 37.31
C LEU A 941 -15.59 -20.17 37.28
N ALA A 942 -14.56 -19.34 37.40
CA ALA A 942 -13.19 -19.81 37.50
C ALA A 942 -13.11 -20.70 38.75
N SER A 943 -12.99 -22.02 38.58
CA SER A 943 -12.72 -22.91 39.70
C SER A 943 -11.29 -22.62 40.16
N SER A 944 -11.14 -21.75 41.17
CA SER A 944 -9.85 -21.55 41.84
C SER A 944 -9.73 -22.54 43.00
N PRO A 945 -8.65 -23.34 43.08
CA PRO A 945 -8.00 -23.61 44.35
C PRO A 945 -7.07 -22.43 44.67
N ALA A 946 -7.06 -22.05 45.94
CA ALA A 946 -6.48 -20.82 46.47
C ALA A 946 -4.97 -20.64 46.23
N GLY A 947 -4.58 -19.38 46.04
CA GLY A 947 -3.26 -18.84 46.36
C GLY A 947 -2.33 -18.64 45.17
N LEU A 948 -2.27 -17.40 44.65
CA LEU A 948 -1.02 -16.66 44.37
C LEU A 948 -1.33 -15.21 43.96
N SER A 949 -0.45 -14.33 44.45
CA SER A 949 -0.50 -12.86 44.42
C SER A 949 -0.44 -12.24 43.03
N SER A 950 -0.95 -11.02 42.93
CA SER A 950 -0.80 -10.09 41.81
C SER A 950 0.66 -9.91 41.38
N SER A 951 0.98 -10.35 40.16
CA SER A 951 2.01 -9.86 39.23
C SER A 951 2.65 -11.04 38.48
N GLN A 952 2.05 -11.43 37.36
CA GLN A 952 2.63 -12.14 36.21
C GLN A 952 1.46 -12.63 35.38
N TYR A 953 1.36 -12.17 34.13
CA TYR A 953 0.52 -12.81 33.11
C TYR A 953 1.10 -14.21 32.82
N PRO A 954 0.33 -15.30 32.93
CA PRO A 954 0.73 -16.57 32.35
C PRO A 954 -0.20 -16.95 31.20
N SER A 955 0.42 -17.10 30.04
CA SER A 955 -0.03 -17.93 28.92
C SER A 955 -0.34 -19.35 29.39
N GLY A 956 -1.60 -19.65 29.70
CA GLY A 956 -2.02 -21.02 29.99
C GLY A 956 -3.30 -21.13 30.81
N LEU A 957 -4.44 -21.28 30.13
CA LEU A 957 -5.64 -21.88 30.73
C LEU A 957 -5.98 -23.17 29.98
N GLY A 958 -6.13 -24.23 30.78
CA GLY A 958 -6.07 -25.62 30.37
C GLY A 958 -7.17 -26.06 29.42
N ILE A 959 -6.75 -26.63 28.30
CA ILE A 959 -7.55 -27.53 27.48
C ILE A 959 -7.61 -28.86 28.24
N SER A 960 -8.83 -29.32 28.55
CA SER A 960 -9.11 -30.66 29.06
C SER A 960 -8.31 -31.71 28.31
N VAL A 961 -7.40 -32.38 29.04
CA VAL A 961 -6.63 -33.54 28.60
C VAL A 961 -7.59 -34.60 28.08
N THR A 962 -7.67 -34.73 26.76
CA THR A 962 -8.10 -35.99 26.14
C THR A 962 -6.82 -36.79 25.95
N THR A 963 -6.65 -37.84 26.74
CA THR A 963 -5.60 -38.84 26.55
C THR A 963 -5.75 -39.45 25.15
N ARG A 964 -5.06 -38.89 24.17
CA ARG A 964 -4.82 -39.52 22.87
C ARG A 964 -3.38 -40.02 22.88
N ILE A 965 -3.25 -41.34 22.90
CA ILE A 965 -1.98 -42.03 22.63
C ILE A 965 -1.56 -41.60 21.23
N SER A 966 -0.44 -40.88 21.15
CA SER A 966 0.14 -40.39 19.91
C SER A 966 1.25 -41.36 19.53
N ALA A 967 1.03 -42.19 18.50
CA ALA A 967 2.09 -42.98 17.91
C ALA A 967 2.79 -42.13 16.84
N THR A 968 4.06 -41.84 17.02
CA THR A 968 4.91 -41.22 16.00
C THR A 968 5.42 -42.29 15.05
N VAL A 969 5.12 -42.15 13.75
CA VAL A 969 5.74 -42.95 12.69
C VAL A 969 6.88 -42.11 12.12
N GLU A 970 8.12 -42.46 12.47
CA GLU A 970 9.30 -41.90 11.80
C GLU A 970 9.36 -42.47 10.37
N SER A 971 9.32 -41.58 9.37
CA SER A 971 9.41 -41.97 7.97
C SER A 971 10.86 -42.29 7.62
N GLY A 972 11.22 -43.57 7.67
CA GLY A 972 12.50 -44.03 7.14
C GLY A 972 12.76 -45.51 7.37
N CYS A 973 12.08 -46.40 6.63
CA CYS A 973 12.64 -47.69 6.20
C CYS A 973 11.70 -48.41 5.20
N HIS A 974 12.26 -48.81 4.06
CA HIS A 974 11.58 -49.63 3.06
C HIS A 974 11.32 -51.07 3.56
N SER A 975 10.21 -51.67 3.08
CA SER A 975 9.79 -53.07 3.22
C SER A 975 9.33 -53.58 4.61
N GLY A 976 8.02 -53.49 4.86
CA GLY A 976 7.24 -54.68 5.26
C GLY A 976 7.24 -55.17 6.72
N SER A 977 7.57 -54.36 7.74
CA SER A 977 7.28 -54.71 9.16
C SER A 977 7.16 -53.46 10.04
N MET A 978 6.13 -53.39 10.90
CA MET A 978 5.92 -52.28 11.85
C MET A 978 6.43 -52.66 13.24
N PHE A 979 7.38 -51.89 13.78
CA PHE A 979 7.83 -51.98 15.17
C PHE A 979 7.12 -50.87 15.98
N CYS A 980 6.47 -51.22 17.08
CA CYS A 980 5.77 -50.26 17.94
C CYS A 980 6.33 -50.37 19.36
N SER A 981 7.02 -49.33 19.83
CA SER A 981 7.43 -49.20 21.23
C SER A 981 6.50 -48.21 21.94
N ILE A 982 5.88 -48.66 23.02
CA ILE A 982 5.04 -47.85 23.91
C ILE A 982 5.94 -47.37 25.06
N LEU A 983 6.08 -46.06 25.25
CA LEU A 983 6.62 -45.45 26.46
C LEU A 983 5.48 -44.89 27.31
#